data_AF-A0A2I0BS98-F1
#
_entry.id   AF-A0A2I0BS98-F1
#
_cell.length_a   1.000
_cell.length_b   1.000
_cell.length_c   1.000
_cell.angle_alpha   90.00
_cell.angle_beta   90.00
_cell.angle_gamma   90.00
#
_symmetry.space_group_name_H-M   'P 1'
#
loop_
_entity.id
_entity.type
_entity.pdbx_description
1 polymer ?
#
loop_
_entity_poly.entity_id
_entity_poly.type
_entity_poly.pdbx_seq_one_letter_code
_entity_poly.pdbx_strand_id
1 'polypeptide(L)'
;MGDMEKQYMIHIKEFIQTFCFAKNVEIIMDESNLKTNVKTHKENNCKVINIYSCYAIWLCMNEIYPSWFDISIHPAQFETEIDAYECLLKYLNEYHEKKYEKITKQILDKLSALTINEFIDIYSLVILAALVSDDKQKHINNILSVSHETQKYIHNVVEHLDKEESDNEEKGLSEQNSKDNTVINESLRTEIKQLKEKVKYFEMENDNLNNCITEKNKIIEEDKEKMNNLQKQINAACEKTKNQYMNQIEEHEKKINELQNNLEKQMKDKLHIENDLKNKIKELEDEQNILKQENANIDILQNKINTYKEKLESMMTIQNINKELEDKLKENTQKMVDMEGEMEKLKIETTNIKIYKDKCADLDADLVNVKTENEKLKQELSEKNKIVQQLKNDLDMKTHSYDLLKKEQNMDKINIGLSNVDQTEELIRIKKENENLRKQIGSNSNEDIKKLENQIDDLKRINEKLEQKFLENKDKEKDNNDEDLQEKYNKSLKDIEDKEKQIEEHQKKIDEQKKLINEKQQKIDEQDKIIDEKQQKLDEKDKIIDEKQQKIDEQEKQFDHKKIEVEEKQKLVEEKQKLVDEKQNLIDEIQKEIKNKQDEIDDKKKTIEKKKKKIEEKQKEIEQITEANRTLQMQLSSMQGSSDQSLNEKLIRLEAELIMEKKNTDQIEETTKNKLSKEFNTALQIFKEQLQIREKETEYYKDALKKQIDTTNDEQKLLSDIIHNLGLKYKQLQTYNLSLRNEITGIKLRAQTCAEYEKK
;
A
#
# COMPACT_ATOMS: atom_id res chain seq x y z
N MET A 1 31.55 -23.63 53.00
CA MET A 1 31.18 -22.20 52.99
C MET A 1 31.82 -21.52 54.18
N GLY A 2 33.11 -21.23 54.04
CA GLY A 2 33.73 -20.11 54.74
C GLY A 2 33.55 -18.84 53.90
N ASP A 3 33.48 -17.68 54.55
CA ASP A 3 33.42 -16.38 53.86
C ASP A 3 34.57 -16.21 52.85
N MET A 4 35.75 -16.72 53.20
CA MET A 4 36.97 -16.76 52.36
C MET A 4 36.72 -17.32 50.95
N GLU A 5 35.98 -18.43 50.82
CA GLU A 5 35.72 -19.09 49.53
C GLU A 5 34.92 -18.17 48.61
N LYS A 6 33.93 -17.46 49.15
CA LYS A 6 33.11 -16.51 48.40
C LYS A 6 33.86 -15.18 48.14
N GLN A 7 34.71 -14.76 49.08
CA GLN A 7 35.58 -13.60 48.89
C GLN A 7 36.58 -13.81 47.74
N TYR A 8 37.20 -14.99 47.64
CA TYR A 8 38.08 -15.31 46.51
C TYR A 8 37.35 -15.31 45.17
N MET A 9 36.11 -15.83 45.11
CA MET A 9 35.27 -15.72 43.90
C MET A 9 34.89 -14.28 43.54
N ILE A 10 34.74 -13.37 44.51
CA ILE A 10 34.55 -11.93 44.25
C ILE A 10 35.81 -11.33 43.60
N HIS A 11 37.00 -11.64 44.13
CA HIS A 11 38.27 -11.20 43.54
C HIS A 11 38.49 -11.76 42.11
N ILE A 12 38.15 -13.02 41.87
CA ILE A 12 38.15 -13.62 40.52
C ILE A 12 37.14 -12.89 39.61
N LYS A 13 35.94 -12.57 40.09
CA LYS A 13 34.94 -11.82 39.31
C LYS A 13 35.45 -10.42 38.92
N GLU A 14 36.08 -9.68 39.85
CA GLU A 14 36.68 -8.37 39.53
C GLU A 14 37.77 -8.50 38.45
N PHE A 15 38.59 -9.55 38.50
CA PHE A 15 39.59 -9.83 37.46
C PHE A 15 38.96 -10.10 36.09
N ILE A 16 37.93 -10.97 36.01
CA ILE A 16 37.25 -11.27 34.75
C ILE A 16 36.52 -10.04 34.18
N GLN A 17 36.02 -9.14 35.04
CA GLN A 17 35.41 -7.88 34.60
C GLN A 17 36.38 -6.91 33.87
N THR A 18 37.69 -7.15 33.90
CA THR A 18 38.67 -6.37 33.11
C THR A 18 38.74 -6.76 31.63
N PHE A 19 38.22 -7.94 31.27
CA PHE A 19 38.27 -8.47 29.90
C PHE A 19 37.35 -7.70 28.95
N CYS A 20 37.68 -7.63 27.67
CA CYS A 20 36.90 -6.91 26.68
C CYS A 20 35.50 -7.52 26.48
N PHE A 21 35.35 -8.85 26.54
CA PHE A 21 34.03 -9.48 26.44
C PHE A 21 33.08 -9.08 27.59
N ALA A 22 33.62 -8.84 28.80
CA ALA A 22 32.83 -8.52 29.99
C ALA A 22 32.18 -7.12 29.95
N LYS A 23 32.64 -6.22 29.07
CA LYS A 23 32.16 -4.83 28.98
C LYS A 23 30.68 -4.69 28.61
N ASN A 24 30.10 -5.71 27.97
CA ASN A 24 28.72 -5.71 27.46
C ASN A 24 27.84 -6.81 28.09
N VAL A 25 28.31 -7.50 29.15
CA VAL A 25 27.69 -8.72 29.68
C VAL A 25 27.69 -8.74 31.21
N GLU A 26 26.58 -9.12 31.82
CA GLU A 26 26.46 -9.24 33.28
C GLU A 26 27.04 -10.56 33.79
N ILE A 27 28.13 -10.51 34.56
CA ILE A 27 28.73 -11.69 35.17
C ILE A 27 28.03 -11.99 36.51
N ILE A 28 27.35 -13.14 36.59
CA ILE A 28 26.69 -13.64 37.80
C ILE A 28 27.48 -14.79 38.44
N MET A 29 27.20 -15.03 39.73
CA MET A 29 27.77 -16.13 40.51
C MET A 29 26.62 -16.99 41.03
N ASP A 30 26.00 -17.78 40.16
CA ASP A 30 24.86 -18.63 40.53
C ASP A 30 25.32 -20.07 40.79
N GLU A 31 25.24 -20.48 42.05
CA GLU A 31 25.60 -21.80 42.55
C GLU A 31 24.58 -22.89 42.15
N SER A 32 23.45 -22.54 41.53
CA SER A 32 22.40 -23.48 41.10
C SER A 32 22.91 -24.53 40.10
N ASN A 33 23.76 -24.12 39.15
CA ASN A 33 24.31 -24.98 38.10
C ASN A 33 25.25 -26.07 38.62
N LEU A 34 25.84 -25.91 39.81
CA LEU A 34 26.83 -26.84 40.40
C LEU A 34 26.25 -28.23 40.77
N LYS A 35 24.98 -28.51 40.45
CA LYS A 35 24.24 -29.70 40.92
C LYS A 35 23.42 -30.41 39.84
N THR A 36 23.54 -30.01 38.58
CA THR A 36 22.72 -30.55 37.49
C THR A 36 23.56 -30.80 36.23
N ASN A 37 23.39 -31.98 35.61
CA ASN A 37 23.90 -32.23 34.26
C ASN A 37 23.07 -31.41 33.25
N VAL A 38 23.40 -30.13 33.10
CA VAL A 38 22.78 -29.24 32.12
C VAL A 38 23.27 -29.64 30.73
N LYS A 39 22.38 -29.59 29.74
CA LYS A 39 22.76 -29.71 28.33
C LYS A 39 23.37 -28.41 27.86
N THR A 40 24.46 -28.46 27.12
CA THR A 40 25.12 -27.29 26.52
C THR A 40 24.11 -26.43 25.75
N HIS A 41 23.85 -25.22 26.25
CA HIS A 41 22.89 -24.30 25.64
C HIS A 41 23.45 -23.77 24.31
N LYS A 42 22.75 -24.03 23.20
CA LYS A 42 23.22 -23.70 21.83
C LYS A 42 22.98 -22.24 21.41
N GLU A 43 22.82 -21.32 22.36
CA GLU A 43 22.40 -19.93 22.11
C GLU A 43 23.44 -18.92 22.62
N ASN A 44 24.51 -18.75 21.83
CA ASN A 44 25.61 -17.80 22.07
C ASN A 44 25.18 -16.33 21.87
N ASN A 45 24.25 -15.82 22.68
CA ASN A 45 23.98 -14.37 22.78
C ASN A 45 23.38 -13.94 24.13
N CYS A 46 23.72 -14.65 25.21
CA CYS A 46 23.24 -14.31 26.55
C CYS A 46 23.90 -13.01 27.06
N LYS A 47 23.07 -12.04 27.44
CA LYS A 47 23.50 -10.82 28.16
C LYS A 47 23.98 -11.06 29.59
N VAL A 48 23.96 -12.31 30.03
CA VAL A 48 24.30 -12.76 31.38
C VAL A 48 25.19 -14.01 31.26
N ILE A 49 26.31 -14.06 31.97
CA ILE A 49 27.24 -15.21 32.02
C ILE A 49 27.41 -15.65 33.47
N ASN A 50 27.28 -16.95 33.74
CA ASN A 50 27.62 -17.51 35.05
C ASN A 50 29.11 -17.86 35.11
N ILE A 51 29.80 -17.40 36.17
CA ILE A 51 31.23 -17.68 36.40
C ILE A 51 31.53 -19.18 36.54
N TYR A 52 30.55 -19.96 37.02
CA TYR A 52 30.62 -21.42 37.16
C TYR A 52 30.22 -22.17 35.88
N SER A 53 30.62 -21.66 34.70
CA SER A 53 30.35 -22.28 33.40
C SER A 53 31.63 -22.48 32.60
N CYS A 54 31.70 -23.59 31.85
CA CYS A 54 32.78 -23.85 30.89
C CYS A 54 32.88 -22.76 29.81
N TYR A 55 31.77 -22.08 29.50
CA TYR A 55 31.73 -20.94 28.58
C TYR A 55 32.47 -19.70 29.13
N ALA A 56 32.35 -19.39 30.42
CA ALA A 56 33.10 -18.30 31.05
C ALA A 56 34.62 -18.56 31.01
N ILE A 57 35.05 -19.81 31.26
CA ILE A 57 36.45 -20.22 31.20
C ILE A 57 36.98 -20.15 29.75
N TRP A 58 36.23 -20.68 28.78
CA TRP A 58 36.60 -20.59 27.36
C TRP A 58 36.72 -19.12 26.90
N LEU A 59 35.80 -18.24 27.29
CA LEU A 59 35.87 -16.81 26.95
C LEU A 59 37.13 -16.13 27.52
N CYS A 60 37.49 -16.42 28.77
CA CYS A 60 38.74 -15.90 29.36
C CYS A 60 39.96 -16.38 28.57
N MET A 61 40.06 -17.68 28.32
CA MET A 61 41.21 -18.27 27.63
C MET A 61 41.30 -17.89 26.15
N ASN A 62 40.17 -17.74 25.45
CA ASN A 62 40.11 -17.24 24.07
C ASN A 62 40.52 -15.75 23.98
N GLU A 63 40.30 -14.91 25.00
CA GLU A 63 40.84 -13.53 25.00
C GLU A 63 42.32 -13.46 25.43
N ILE A 64 42.82 -14.43 26.21
CA ILE A 64 44.26 -14.57 26.55
C ILE A 64 45.06 -15.08 25.34
N TYR A 65 44.56 -16.10 24.63
CA TYR A 65 45.26 -16.75 23.52
C TYR A 65 44.27 -17.37 22.50
N PRO A 66 43.73 -16.58 21.55
CA PRO A 66 42.69 -17.03 20.61
C PRO A 66 43.08 -18.24 19.75
N SER A 67 44.36 -18.37 19.41
CA SER A 67 44.87 -19.41 18.50
C SER A 67 45.03 -20.80 19.13
N TRP A 68 44.81 -20.94 20.44
CA TRP A 68 44.88 -22.21 21.19
C TRP A 68 43.52 -22.56 21.82
N PHE A 69 42.72 -21.55 22.15
CA PHE A 69 41.36 -21.70 22.67
C PHE A 69 40.32 -21.30 21.62
N ASP A 70 40.45 -21.86 20.42
CA ASP A 70 39.64 -21.49 19.26
C ASP A 70 38.20 -22.05 19.31
N ILE A 71 37.47 -21.88 18.19
CA ILE A 71 36.07 -22.31 18.07
C ILE A 71 35.88 -23.84 17.97
N SER A 72 36.95 -24.63 17.81
CA SER A 72 36.89 -26.09 17.79
C SER A 72 36.71 -26.70 19.17
N ILE A 73 37.26 -26.05 20.22
CA ILE A 73 37.07 -26.44 21.63
C ILE A 73 36.02 -25.60 22.36
N HIS A 74 35.21 -24.84 21.61
CA HIS A 74 34.11 -24.05 22.15
C HIS A 74 33.03 -24.96 22.80
N PRO A 75 32.54 -24.69 24.03
CA PRO A 75 31.64 -25.60 24.75
C PRO A 75 30.38 -26.08 24.02
N ALA A 76 29.79 -25.28 23.12
CA ALA A 76 28.63 -25.69 22.32
C ALA A 76 28.91 -26.80 21.27
N GLN A 77 30.17 -27.22 21.08
CA GLN A 77 30.54 -28.38 20.26
C GLN A 77 30.31 -29.73 21.00
N PHE A 78 30.20 -29.71 22.33
CA PHE A 78 30.08 -30.89 23.18
C PHE A 78 28.62 -31.15 23.58
N GLU A 79 28.23 -32.41 23.83
CA GLU A 79 26.86 -32.75 24.24
C GLU A 79 26.58 -32.52 25.73
N THR A 80 27.60 -32.59 26.58
CA THR A 80 27.52 -32.29 28.01
C THR A 80 28.55 -31.24 28.43
N GLU A 81 28.27 -30.50 29.52
CA GLU A 81 29.25 -29.57 30.09
C GLU A 81 30.48 -30.29 30.64
N ILE A 82 30.35 -31.55 31.10
CA ILE A 82 31.46 -32.34 31.65
C ILE A 82 32.52 -32.61 30.58
N ASP A 83 32.11 -33.00 29.36
CA ASP A 83 33.04 -33.22 28.25
C ASP A 83 33.78 -31.93 27.86
N ALA A 84 33.07 -30.79 27.91
CA ALA A 84 33.66 -29.47 27.66
C ALA A 84 34.67 -29.08 28.75
N TYR A 85 34.38 -29.33 30.03
CA TYR A 85 35.34 -29.13 31.13
C TYR A 85 36.57 -30.05 30.97
N GLU A 86 36.39 -31.35 30.70
CA GLU A 86 37.51 -32.28 30.47
C GLU A 86 38.41 -31.82 29.31
N CYS A 87 37.82 -31.30 28.22
CA CYS A 87 38.57 -30.74 27.11
C CYS A 87 39.36 -29.49 27.52
N LEU A 88 38.68 -28.47 28.07
CA LEU A 88 39.30 -27.19 28.44
C LEU A 88 40.42 -27.36 29.48
N LEU A 89 40.28 -28.27 30.45
CA LEU A 89 41.29 -28.54 31.47
C LEU A 89 42.54 -29.22 30.88
N LYS A 90 42.39 -30.10 29.88
CA LYS A 90 43.54 -30.68 29.16
C LYS A 90 44.29 -29.61 28.38
N TYR A 91 43.58 -28.78 27.61
CA TYR A 91 44.19 -27.70 26.83
C TYR A 91 44.87 -26.64 27.72
N LEU A 92 44.32 -26.34 28.91
CA LEU A 92 44.92 -25.45 29.90
C LEU A 92 46.18 -26.05 30.55
N ASN A 93 46.19 -27.36 30.82
CA ASN A 93 47.35 -28.06 31.36
C ASN A 93 48.47 -28.24 30.32
N GLU A 94 48.12 -28.41 29.05
CA GLU A 94 49.11 -28.43 27.95
C GLU A 94 49.66 -27.04 27.65
N TYR A 95 48.84 -25.98 27.76
CA TYR A 95 49.30 -24.58 27.70
C TYR A 95 50.33 -24.25 28.78
N HIS A 96 50.16 -24.80 29.99
CA HIS A 96 51.11 -24.67 31.11
C HIS A 96 52.25 -25.72 31.09
N GLU A 97 52.54 -26.32 29.94
CA GLU A 97 53.61 -27.34 29.75
C GLU A 97 53.56 -28.51 30.74
N LYS A 98 52.38 -28.81 31.31
CA LYS A 98 52.12 -29.79 32.39
C LYS A 98 52.78 -29.47 33.73
N LYS A 99 53.29 -28.26 33.96
CA LYS A 99 53.87 -27.84 35.26
C LYS A 99 52.90 -28.04 36.44
N TYR A 100 51.61 -27.80 36.21
CA TYR A 100 50.55 -27.90 37.22
C TYR A 100 49.70 -29.18 37.11
N GLU A 101 50.22 -30.25 36.48
CA GLU A 101 49.46 -31.48 36.20
C GLU A 101 48.86 -32.13 37.45
N LYS A 102 49.48 -31.94 38.62
CA LYS A 102 48.97 -32.35 39.93
C LYS A 102 47.62 -31.69 40.27
N ILE A 103 47.48 -30.39 40.03
CA ILE A 103 46.25 -29.63 40.26
C ILE A 103 45.20 -30.03 39.22
N THR A 104 45.58 -30.09 37.94
CA THR A 104 44.67 -30.52 36.86
C THR A 104 44.09 -31.91 37.11
N LYS A 105 44.90 -32.88 37.54
CA LYS A 105 44.43 -34.24 37.88
C LYS A 105 43.43 -34.24 39.03
N GLN A 106 43.69 -33.48 40.11
CA GLN A 106 42.77 -33.36 41.25
C GLN A 106 41.42 -32.74 40.91
N ILE A 107 41.36 -31.86 39.91
CA ILE A 107 40.12 -31.31 39.36
C ILE A 107 39.44 -32.35 38.45
N LEU A 108 40.21 -33.01 37.58
CA LEU A 108 39.72 -34.01 36.63
C LEU A 108 39.03 -35.19 37.33
N ASP A 109 39.63 -35.70 38.41
CA ASP A 109 39.09 -36.77 39.26
C ASP A 109 37.75 -36.40 39.96
N LYS A 110 37.38 -35.11 39.96
CA LYS A 110 36.19 -34.54 40.63
C LYS A 110 35.15 -33.96 39.67
N LEU A 111 35.31 -34.08 38.35
CA LEU A 111 34.46 -33.45 37.34
C LEU A 111 32.94 -33.64 37.52
N SER A 112 32.51 -34.73 38.15
CA SER A 112 31.10 -35.03 38.42
C SER A 112 30.49 -34.28 39.61
N ALA A 113 31.30 -33.55 40.41
CA ALA A 113 30.87 -32.83 41.60
C ALA A 113 31.80 -31.64 41.96
N LEU A 114 32.12 -30.79 40.97
CA LEU A 114 32.95 -29.59 41.17
C LEU A 114 32.37 -28.66 42.27
N THR A 115 33.21 -28.19 43.18
CA THR A 115 32.86 -27.20 44.21
C THR A 115 33.53 -25.87 43.92
N ILE A 116 33.21 -24.84 44.74
CA ILE A 116 33.79 -23.50 44.60
C ILE A 116 35.33 -23.53 44.64
N ASN A 117 35.92 -24.46 45.40
CA ASN A 117 37.38 -24.56 45.52
C ASN A 117 38.04 -25.06 44.21
N GLU A 118 37.47 -26.07 43.55
CA GLU A 118 37.98 -26.49 42.23
C GLU A 118 37.84 -25.36 41.18
N PHE A 119 36.79 -24.53 41.25
CA PHE A 119 36.70 -23.33 40.39
C PHE A 119 37.73 -22.26 40.73
N ILE A 120 38.09 -22.08 42.01
CA ILE A 120 39.19 -21.19 42.43
C ILE A 120 40.52 -21.70 41.86
N ASP A 121 40.78 -23.00 41.89
CA ASP A 121 41.98 -23.62 41.31
C ASP A 121 42.03 -23.43 39.79
N ILE A 122 40.93 -23.66 39.08
CA ILE A 122 40.81 -23.42 37.62
C ILE A 122 41.11 -21.95 37.30
N TYR A 123 40.44 -21.00 37.97
CA TYR A 123 40.65 -19.59 37.69
C TYR A 123 42.03 -19.09 38.12
N SER A 124 42.69 -19.75 39.07
CA SER A 124 44.09 -19.50 39.41
C SER A 124 45.04 -19.86 38.26
N LEU A 125 44.79 -20.98 37.57
CA LEU A 125 45.52 -21.35 36.34
C LEU A 125 45.20 -20.40 35.16
N VAL A 126 43.99 -19.84 35.08
CA VAL A 126 43.62 -18.79 34.10
C VAL A 126 44.34 -17.46 34.40
N ILE A 127 44.44 -17.08 35.68
CA ILE A 127 45.19 -15.90 36.13
C ILE A 127 46.67 -16.05 35.77
N LEU A 128 47.29 -17.21 36.01
CA LEU A 128 48.65 -17.48 35.54
C LEU A 128 48.78 -17.37 34.01
N ALA A 129 47.85 -17.93 33.25
CA ALA A 129 47.92 -17.86 31.79
C ALA A 129 47.89 -16.40 31.29
N ALA A 130 47.06 -15.55 31.88
CA ALA A 130 47.02 -14.11 31.57
C ALA A 130 48.30 -13.35 31.93
N LEU A 131 49.08 -13.84 32.90
CA LEU A 131 50.36 -13.26 33.34
C LEU A 131 51.57 -13.80 32.56
N VAL A 132 51.46 -15.00 31.97
CA VAL A 132 52.53 -15.66 31.21
C VAL A 132 52.47 -15.35 29.70
N SER A 133 51.26 -15.12 29.14
CA SER A 133 51.02 -14.91 27.71
C SER A 133 51.85 -13.80 27.06
N ASP A 134 51.87 -13.76 25.72
CA ASP A 134 52.54 -12.69 24.96
C ASP A 134 51.92 -11.31 25.26
N ASP A 135 50.59 -11.28 25.44
CA ASP A 135 49.80 -10.09 25.75
C ASP A 135 49.84 -9.69 27.24
N LYS A 136 50.68 -10.34 28.07
CA LYS A 136 50.71 -10.15 29.54
C LYS A 136 50.82 -8.70 30.02
N GLN A 137 51.45 -7.81 29.26
CA GLN A 137 51.52 -6.38 29.63
C GLN A 137 50.13 -5.70 29.62
N LYS A 138 49.23 -6.09 28.71
CA LYS A 138 47.83 -5.64 28.69
C LYS A 138 47.07 -6.20 29.89
N HIS A 139 47.25 -7.49 30.21
CA HIS A 139 46.61 -8.11 31.38
C HIS A 139 47.14 -7.55 32.72
N ILE A 140 48.44 -7.26 32.84
CA ILE A 140 49.04 -6.59 34.02
C ILE A 140 48.47 -5.18 34.19
N ASN A 141 48.38 -4.38 33.11
CA ASN A 141 47.77 -3.05 33.18
C ASN A 141 46.28 -3.10 33.58
N ASN A 142 45.55 -4.11 33.10
CA ASN A 142 44.17 -4.38 33.53
C ASN A 142 44.10 -4.74 35.03
N ILE A 143 44.99 -5.61 35.53
CA ILE A 143 45.07 -5.98 36.96
C ILE A 143 45.45 -4.77 37.83
N LEU A 144 46.26 -3.83 37.34
CA LEU A 144 46.54 -2.58 38.07
C LEU A 144 45.32 -1.64 38.19
N SER A 145 44.21 -1.94 37.51
CA SER A 145 42.94 -1.17 37.59
C SER A 145 41.87 -1.74 38.52
N VAL A 146 42.02 -2.98 39.04
CA VAL A 146 41.10 -3.57 40.03
C VAL A 146 41.45 -3.19 41.46
N SER A 147 40.63 -3.55 42.45
CA SER A 147 40.86 -3.22 43.87
C SER A 147 42.22 -3.73 44.40
N HIS A 148 42.80 -3.05 45.39
CA HIS A 148 44.07 -3.48 46.00
C HIS A 148 43.94 -4.84 46.70
N GLU A 149 42.76 -5.17 47.21
CA GLU A 149 42.42 -6.46 47.77
C GLU A 149 42.46 -7.56 46.70
N THR A 150 41.89 -7.32 45.51
CA THR A 150 41.99 -8.23 44.36
C THR A 150 43.42 -8.33 43.80
N GLN A 151 44.17 -7.22 43.73
CA GLN A 151 45.59 -7.22 43.35
C GLN A 151 46.42 -8.10 44.31
N LYS A 152 46.15 -7.99 45.62
CA LYS A 152 46.81 -8.81 46.65
C LYS A 152 46.41 -10.29 46.55
N TYR A 153 45.15 -10.59 46.27
CA TYR A 153 44.69 -11.94 45.99
C TYR A 153 45.44 -12.56 44.79
N ILE A 154 45.52 -11.84 43.67
CA ILE A 154 46.24 -12.27 42.47
C ILE A 154 47.73 -12.51 42.76
N HIS A 155 48.38 -11.62 43.52
CA HIS A 155 49.78 -11.80 43.92
C HIS A 155 49.99 -13.06 44.77
N ASN A 156 49.11 -13.31 45.75
CA ASN A 156 49.16 -14.51 46.57
C ASN A 156 49.00 -15.80 45.74
N VAL A 157 48.14 -15.79 44.71
CA VAL A 157 47.92 -16.94 43.81
C VAL A 157 49.20 -17.33 43.08
N VAL A 158 49.92 -16.34 42.52
CA VAL A 158 51.23 -16.59 41.87
C VAL A 158 52.22 -17.17 42.87
N GLU A 159 52.36 -16.54 44.04
CA GLU A 159 53.35 -16.94 45.06
C GLU A 159 53.09 -18.34 45.66
N HIS A 160 51.89 -18.91 45.52
CA HIS A 160 51.60 -20.29 45.94
C HIS A 160 51.90 -21.31 44.84
N LEU A 161 51.68 -20.96 43.57
CA LEU A 161 51.85 -21.87 42.44
C LEU A 161 53.32 -22.00 42.03
N ASP A 162 54.11 -20.92 42.09
CA ASP A 162 55.57 -20.95 41.87
C ASP A 162 56.29 -21.93 42.83
N LYS A 163 55.72 -22.19 44.03
CA LYS A 163 56.31 -23.08 45.04
C LYS A 163 56.02 -24.57 44.80
N GLU A 164 55.04 -24.93 43.96
CA GLU A 164 54.82 -26.34 43.60
C GLU A 164 55.83 -26.82 42.53
N GLU A 165 56.52 -25.90 41.83
CA GLU A 165 57.51 -26.24 40.81
C GLU A 165 58.84 -26.80 41.39
N SER A 166 59.25 -26.37 42.60
CA SER A 166 60.60 -26.62 43.13
C SER A 166 60.86 -28.00 43.75
N ASP A 167 59.83 -28.77 44.11
CA ASP A 167 59.96 -29.92 45.04
C ASP A 167 60.27 -31.28 44.37
N ASN A 168 60.65 -31.31 43.08
CA ASN A 168 60.60 -32.52 42.24
C ASN A 168 61.94 -33.28 41.99
N GLU A 169 63.11 -32.84 42.48
CA GLU A 169 64.43 -33.46 42.13
C GLU A 169 65.37 -33.80 43.32
N GLU A 170 66.05 -34.98 43.26
CA GLU A 170 67.31 -35.47 43.94
C GLU A 170 67.27 -36.76 44.83
N LYS A 171 68.26 -37.68 44.67
CA LYS A 171 69.03 -38.41 45.75
C LYS A 171 70.08 -39.49 45.36
N GLY A 172 71.28 -39.47 46.00
CA GLY A 172 72.23 -40.62 46.25
C GLY A 172 73.58 -40.64 45.48
N LEU A 173 74.63 -41.45 45.77
CA LEU A 173 75.06 -42.32 46.91
C LEU A 173 76.55 -42.81 46.73
N SER A 174 77.26 -43.36 47.75
CA SER A 174 78.68 -43.84 47.63
C SER A 174 79.22 -44.83 48.72
N GLU A 175 80.41 -45.46 48.54
CA GLU A 175 81.04 -46.54 49.39
C GLU A 175 82.58 -46.38 49.67
N GLN A 176 83.19 -47.16 50.63
CA GLN A 176 84.58 -47.72 50.57
C GLN A 176 84.98 -48.75 51.69
N ASN A 177 86.22 -49.35 51.66
CA ASN A 177 86.64 -50.55 52.45
C ASN A 177 88.18 -50.64 52.85
N SER A 178 88.69 -51.79 53.37
CA SER A 178 89.90 -52.00 54.24
C SER A 178 91.02 -52.99 53.74
N LYS A 179 92.07 -53.39 54.54
CA LYS A 179 93.24 -54.20 54.04
C LYS A 179 94.29 -54.89 54.99
N ASP A 180 95.11 -55.81 54.39
CA ASP A 180 96.54 -56.24 54.64
C ASP A 180 96.93 -57.08 55.94
N ASN A 181 98.04 -57.86 56.16
CA ASN A 181 99.13 -58.63 55.43
C ASN A 181 100.08 -59.38 56.49
N THR A 182 101.12 -60.28 56.38
CA THR A 182 101.90 -61.17 55.43
C THR A 182 102.76 -62.26 56.22
N VAL A 183 103.94 -62.74 55.71
CA VAL A 183 105.14 -63.46 56.34
C VAL A 183 104.99 -65.02 56.56
N ILE A 184 105.96 -65.99 56.76
CA ILE A 184 107.42 -66.09 57.17
C ILE A 184 108.20 -67.41 56.74
N ASN A 185 109.48 -67.33 56.27
CA ASN A 185 110.65 -68.12 56.78
C ASN A 185 111.27 -69.34 55.99
N GLU A 186 111.00 -70.59 56.40
CA GLU A 186 111.75 -71.78 55.89
C GLU A 186 110.90 -72.80 55.14
N SER A 187 109.59 -72.79 55.41
CA SER A 187 108.60 -73.07 54.37
C SER A 187 108.99 -72.29 53.10
N LEU A 188 109.35 -71.00 53.23
CA LEU A 188 109.78 -70.11 52.14
C LEU A 188 110.96 -70.59 51.27
N ARG A 189 111.73 -71.66 51.54
CA ARG A 189 112.61 -72.23 50.47
C ARG A 189 111.86 -73.17 49.53
N THR A 190 111.02 -74.05 50.08
CA THR A 190 110.17 -74.95 49.29
C THR A 190 109.03 -74.18 48.65
N GLU A 191 108.44 -73.24 49.40
CA GLU A 191 107.57 -72.20 48.88
C GLU A 191 108.29 -71.33 47.86
N ILE A 192 109.52 -70.81 48.00
CA ILE A 192 110.16 -70.05 46.90
C ILE A 192 110.26 -70.90 45.61
N LYS A 193 110.39 -72.23 45.69
CA LYS A 193 110.31 -73.08 44.49
C LYS A 193 108.87 -73.20 43.97
N GLN A 194 107.90 -73.54 44.81
CA GLN A 194 106.49 -73.67 44.44
C GLN A 194 105.85 -72.34 44.04
N LEU A 195 106.34 -71.22 44.57
CA LEU A 195 106.00 -69.84 44.25
C LEU A 195 106.70 -69.40 42.98
N LYS A 196 107.90 -69.90 42.64
CA LYS A 196 108.48 -69.70 41.29
C LYS A 196 107.76 -70.50 40.23
N GLU A 197 107.29 -71.71 40.56
CA GLU A 197 106.45 -72.52 39.67
C GLU A 197 105.03 -71.92 39.54
N LYS A 198 104.42 -71.45 40.64
CA LYS A 198 103.18 -70.65 40.61
C LYS A 198 103.35 -69.29 39.93
N VAL A 199 104.46 -68.59 40.11
CA VAL A 199 104.74 -67.32 39.40
C VAL A 199 104.88 -67.60 37.92
N LYS A 200 105.57 -68.66 37.48
CA LYS A 200 105.55 -69.06 36.06
C LYS A 200 104.16 -69.43 35.54
N TYR A 201 103.34 -70.09 36.36
CA TYR A 201 101.96 -70.38 36.00
C TYR A 201 101.13 -69.09 35.88
N PHE A 202 101.24 -68.18 36.85
CA PHE A 202 100.58 -66.87 36.83
C PHE A 202 101.14 -65.93 35.77
N GLU A 203 102.41 -66.04 35.38
CA GLU A 203 103.00 -65.34 34.23
C GLU A 203 102.34 -65.83 32.94
N MET A 204 102.28 -67.15 32.71
CA MET A 204 101.56 -67.72 31.56
C MET A 204 100.04 -67.46 31.59
N GLU A 205 99.41 -67.46 32.76
CA GLU A 205 97.99 -67.18 32.93
C GLU A 205 97.69 -65.68 32.72
N ASN A 206 98.57 -64.79 33.19
CA ASN A 206 98.48 -63.35 32.95
C ASN A 206 98.78 -62.99 31.49
N ASP A 207 99.72 -63.67 30.83
CA ASP A 207 99.95 -63.54 29.39
C ASP A 207 98.74 -64.04 28.58
N ASN A 208 98.12 -65.15 28.98
CA ASN A 208 96.86 -65.63 28.39
C ASN A 208 95.70 -64.65 28.65
N LEU A 209 95.61 -64.05 29.83
CA LEU A 209 94.65 -62.98 30.14
C LEU A 209 94.93 -61.74 29.27
N ASN A 210 96.18 -61.31 29.12
CA ASN A 210 96.55 -60.16 28.29
C ASN A 210 96.23 -60.39 26.80
N ASN A 211 96.45 -61.61 26.29
CA ASN A 211 96.03 -62.01 24.95
C ASN A 211 94.49 -61.99 24.82
N CYS A 212 93.77 -62.55 25.80
CA CYS A 212 92.30 -62.52 25.81
C CYS A 212 91.74 -61.09 25.95
N ILE A 213 92.38 -60.22 26.73
CA ILE A 213 92.03 -58.81 26.91
C ILE A 213 92.29 -58.02 25.63
N THR A 214 93.41 -58.24 24.94
CA THR A 214 93.70 -57.56 23.66
C THR A 214 92.76 -58.03 22.55
N GLU A 215 92.38 -59.32 22.51
CA GLU A 215 91.36 -59.82 21.60
C GLU A 215 89.95 -59.27 21.92
N LYS A 216 89.56 -59.23 23.21
CA LYS A 216 88.33 -58.57 23.67
C LYS A 216 88.30 -57.08 23.31
N ASN A 217 89.40 -56.35 23.50
CA ASN A 217 89.51 -54.94 23.16
C ASN A 217 89.39 -54.71 21.64
N LYS A 218 89.97 -55.60 20.81
CA LYS A 218 89.80 -55.56 19.36
C LYS A 218 88.33 -55.74 18.96
N ILE A 219 87.62 -56.69 19.56
CA ILE A 219 86.18 -56.90 19.34
C ILE A 219 85.38 -55.64 19.76
N ILE A 220 85.71 -55.04 20.91
CA ILE A 220 85.07 -53.80 21.39
C ILE A 220 85.28 -52.64 20.39
N GLU A 221 86.47 -52.50 19.81
CA GLU A 221 86.75 -51.43 18.84
C GLU A 221 86.05 -51.67 17.49
N GLU A 222 86.00 -52.93 17.02
CA GLU A 222 85.19 -53.31 15.86
C GLU A 222 83.69 -53.07 16.09
N ASP A 223 83.18 -53.34 17.30
CA ASP A 223 81.77 -53.10 17.65
C ASP A 223 81.44 -51.62 17.85
N LYS A 224 82.37 -50.80 18.37
CA LYS A 224 82.25 -49.33 18.33
C LYS A 224 82.17 -48.81 16.89
N GLU A 225 82.96 -49.34 15.97
CA GLU A 225 82.94 -48.90 14.57
C GLU A 225 81.62 -49.29 13.88
N LYS A 226 81.11 -50.51 14.13
CA LYS A 226 79.77 -50.94 13.71
C LYS A 226 78.69 -50.01 14.29
N MET A 227 78.75 -49.69 15.58
CA MET A 227 77.78 -48.79 16.24
C MET A 227 77.82 -47.37 15.65
N ASN A 228 79.01 -46.81 15.42
CA ASN A 228 79.17 -45.50 14.77
C ASN A 228 78.59 -45.48 13.35
N ASN A 229 78.76 -46.55 12.58
CA ASN A 229 78.22 -46.65 11.23
C ASN A 229 76.69 -46.85 11.23
N LEU A 230 76.14 -47.61 12.19
CA LEU A 230 74.70 -47.68 12.44
C LEU A 230 74.12 -46.32 12.84
N GLN A 231 74.77 -45.59 13.75
CA GLN A 231 74.32 -44.26 14.18
C GLN A 231 74.30 -43.26 13.02
N LYS A 232 75.31 -43.28 12.13
CA LYS A 232 75.32 -42.48 10.89
C LYS A 232 74.15 -42.83 9.97
N GLN A 233 73.83 -44.11 9.81
CA GLN A 233 72.68 -44.56 9.01
C GLN A 233 71.34 -44.13 9.62
N ILE A 234 71.18 -44.26 10.94
CA ILE A 234 70.00 -43.80 11.69
C ILE A 234 69.82 -42.28 11.51
N ASN A 235 70.87 -41.49 11.75
CA ASN A 235 70.81 -40.03 11.60
C ASN A 235 70.42 -39.63 10.16
N ALA A 236 71.06 -40.22 9.15
CA ALA A 236 70.76 -39.95 7.74
C ALA A 236 69.33 -40.37 7.34
N ALA A 237 68.79 -41.45 7.91
CA ALA A 237 67.41 -41.86 7.71
C ALA A 237 66.43 -40.87 8.36
N CYS A 238 66.65 -40.50 9.63
CA CYS A 238 65.83 -39.53 10.36
C CYS A 238 65.81 -38.17 9.66
N GLU A 239 66.96 -37.68 9.18
CA GLU A 239 67.07 -36.41 8.47
C GLU A 239 66.37 -36.44 7.10
N LYS A 240 66.47 -37.56 6.37
CA LYS A 240 65.73 -37.77 5.12
C LYS A 240 64.21 -37.78 5.36
N THR A 241 63.74 -38.45 6.41
CA THR A 241 62.32 -38.46 6.80
C THR A 241 61.84 -37.09 7.28
N LYS A 242 62.64 -36.35 8.07
CA LYS A 242 62.35 -34.98 8.47
C LYS A 242 62.17 -34.06 7.25
N ASN A 243 63.04 -34.16 6.27
CA ASN A 243 62.96 -33.36 5.04
C ASN A 243 61.73 -33.74 4.19
N GLN A 244 61.30 -35.01 4.20
CA GLN A 244 60.03 -35.41 3.56
C GLN A 244 58.82 -34.75 4.24
N TYR A 245 58.77 -34.74 5.57
CA TYR A 245 57.68 -34.07 6.30
C TYR A 245 57.70 -32.55 6.15
N MET A 246 58.88 -31.90 6.16
CA MET A 246 58.98 -30.46 5.88
C MET A 246 58.44 -30.09 4.48
N ASN A 247 58.80 -30.87 3.45
CA ASN A 247 58.29 -30.63 2.10
C ASN A 247 56.76 -30.80 2.01
N GLN A 248 56.19 -31.76 2.75
CA GLN A 248 54.73 -31.95 2.84
C GLN A 248 54.04 -30.79 3.56
N ILE A 249 54.62 -30.29 4.65
CA ILE A 249 54.12 -29.10 5.35
C ILE A 249 54.14 -27.88 4.41
N GLU A 250 55.25 -27.64 3.72
CA GLU A 250 55.35 -26.56 2.73
C GLU A 250 54.31 -26.67 1.58
N GLU A 251 54.02 -27.88 1.08
CA GLU A 251 52.96 -28.09 0.09
C GLU A 251 51.56 -27.83 0.67
N HIS A 252 51.31 -28.24 1.91
CA HIS A 252 50.04 -27.98 2.59
C HIS A 252 49.85 -26.49 2.90
N GLU A 253 50.87 -25.77 3.36
CA GLU A 253 50.84 -24.32 3.58
C GLU A 253 50.54 -23.55 2.28
N LYS A 254 51.20 -23.89 1.18
CA LYS A 254 50.92 -23.29 -0.15
C LYS A 254 49.46 -23.52 -0.55
N LYS A 255 48.91 -24.70 -0.28
CA LYS A 255 47.52 -25.08 -0.59
C LYS A 255 46.50 -24.39 0.33
N ILE A 256 46.82 -24.20 1.60
CA ILE A 256 46.03 -23.40 2.54
C ILE A 256 45.98 -21.95 2.07
N ASN A 257 47.12 -21.36 1.69
CA ASN A 257 47.19 -20.00 1.15
C ASN A 257 46.38 -19.85 -0.15
N GLU A 258 46.43 -20.82 -1.07
CA GLU A 258 45.55 -20.81 -2.27
C GLU A 258 44.07 -20.86 -1.89
N LEU A 259 43.68 -21.71 -0.94
CA LEU A 259 42.28 -21.83 -0.49
C LEU A 259 41.79 -20.56 0.23
N GLN A 260 42.63 -19.94 1.06
CA GLN A 260 42.34 -18.66 1.72
C GLN A 260 42.15 -17.53 0.71
N ASN A 261 43.05 -17.39 -0.28
CA ASN A 261 42.91 -16.38 -1.34
C ASN A 261 41.64 -16.59 -2.17
N ASN A 262 41.27 -17.84 -2.48
CA ASN A 262 40.02 -18.15 -3.17
C ASN A 262 38.78 -17.85 -2.31
N LEU A 263 38.84 -18.12 -1.00
CA LEU A 263 37.75 -17.82 -0.06
C LEU A 263 37.55 -16.31 0.10
N GLU A 264 38.63 -15.54 0.29
CA GLU A 264 38.60 -14.08 0.31
C GLU A 264 37.96 -13.50 -0.95
N LYS A 265 38.34 -14.03 -2.12
CA LYS A 265 37.76 -13.60 -3.38
C LYS A 265 36.27 -13.89 -3.43
N GLN A 266 35.84 -15.10 -3.07
CA GLN A 266 34.41 -15.45 -3.01
C GLN A 266 33.64 -14.58 -2.00
N MET A 267 34.24 -14.18 -0.87
CA MET A 267 33.62 -13.26 0.08
C MET A 267 33.49 -11.83 -0.48
N LYS A 268 34.50 -11.33 -1.21
CA LYS A 268 34.45 -10.04 -1.90
C LYS A 268 33.41 -10.02 -3.04
N ASP A 269 33.41 -11.07 -3.88
CA ASP A 269 32.43 -11.25 -4.96
C ASP A 269 30.99 -11.36 -4.39
N LYS A 270 30.80 -12.12 -3.31
CA LYS A 270 29.52 -12.21 -2.58
C LYS A 270 29.08 -10.86 -2.02
N LEU A 271 29.97 -10.11 -1.38
CA LEU A 271 29.66 -8.80 -0.78
C LEU A 271 29.22 -7.78 -1.86
N HIS A 272 29.86 -7.80 -3.03
CA HIS A 272 29.44 -6.98 -4.17
C HIS A 272 28.02 -7.34 -4.63
N ILE A 273 27.73 -8.64 -4.80
CA ILE A 273 26.38 -9.12 -5.17
C ILE A 273 25.34 -8.76 -4.10
N GLU A 274 25.68 -8.86 -2.82
CA GLU A 274 24.78 -8.51 -1.71
C GLU A 274 24.45 -7.01 -1.70
N ASN A 275 25.42 -6.15 -2.03
CA ASN A 275 25.20 -4.71 -2.16
C ASN A 275 24.38 -4.35 -3.40
N ASP A 276 24.64 -4.99 -4.55
CA ASP A 276 23.85 -4.81 -5.77
C ASP A 276 22.39 -5.25 -5.56
N LEU A 277 22.17 -6.35 -4.84
CA LEU A 277 20.83 -6.81 -4.45
C LEU A 277 20.15 -5.84 -3.48
N LYS A 278 20.85 -5.28 -2.48
CA LYS A 278 20.30 -4.25 -1.59
C LYS A 278 19.90 -2.99 -2.35
N ASN A 279 20.71 -2.54 -3.30
CA ASN A 279 20.39 -1.41 -4.17
C ASN A 279 19.14 -1.72 -5.02
N LYS A 280 19.05 -2.90 -5.64
CA LYS A 280 17.89 -3.31 -6.44
C LYS A 280 16.62 -3.50 -5.60
N ILE A 281 16.73 -3.94 -4.35
CA ILE A 281 15.60 -3.98 -3.40
C ILE A 281 15.12 -2.56 -3.11
N LYS A 282 16.01 -1.61 -2.80
CA LYS A 282 15.64 -0.21 -2.56
C LYS A 282 14.96 0.42 -3.77
N GLU A 283 15.48 0.21 -4.98
CA GLU A 283 14.83 0.66 -6.23
C GLU A 283 13.39 0.12 -6.35
N LEU A 284 13.16 -1.14 -5.99
CA LEU A 284 11.82 -1.76 -6.01
C LEU A 284 10.91 -1.26 -4.88
N GLU A 285 11.46 -0.89 -3.72
CA GLU A 285 10.70 -0.25 -2.63
C GLU A 285 10.25 1.16 -3.02
N ASP A 286 11.14 1.94 -3.65
CA ASP A 286 10.85 3.28 -4.17
C ASP A 286 9.82 3.22 -5.33
N GLU A 287 9.96 2.29 -6.29
CA GLU A 287 8.95 1.99 -7.32
C GLU A 287 7.59 1.60 -6.70
N GLN A 288 7.58 0.74 -5.67
CA GLN A 288 6.34 0.33 -4.99
C GLN A 288 5.69 1.50 -4.24
N ASN A 289 6.46 2.45 -3.72
CA ASN A 289 5.93 3.63 -3.06
C ASN A 289 5.31 4.63 -4.04
N ILE A 290 5.90 4.80 -5.23
CA ILE A 290 5.29 5.54 -6.34
C ILE A 290 3.95 4.89 -6.74
N LEU A 291 3.92 3.57 -6.93
CA LEU A 291 2.69 2.85 -7.28
C LEU A 291 1.60 2.95 -6.20
N LYS A 292 1.95 3.01 -4.90
CA LYS A 292 0.97 3.28 -3.83
C LYS A 292 0.37 4.69 -3.96
N GLN A 293 1.17 5.69 -4.29
CA GLN A 293 0.71 7.06 -4.50
C GLN A 293 -0.16 7.18 -5.76
N GLU A 294 0.19 6.50 -6.85
CA GLU A 294 -0.65 6.43 -8.05
C GLU A 294 -2.00 5.76 -7.78
N ASN A 295 -2.04 4.67 -7.02
CA ASN A 295 -3.31 4.05 -6.62
C ASN A 295 -4.18 4.98 -5.76
N ALA A 296 -3.60 5.73 -4.82
CA ALA A 296 -4.34 6.75 -4.05
C ALA A 296 -4.89 7.88 -4.96
N ASN A 297 -4.14 8.29 -5.98
CA ASN A 297 -4.61 9.23 -7.00
C ASN A 297 -5.75 8.65 -7.85
N ILE A 298 -5.69 7.35 -8.20
CA ILE A 298 -6.76 6.63 -8.89
C ILE A 298 -8.04 6.62 -8.04
N ASP A 299 -7.95 6.36 -6.73
CA ASP A 299 -9.12 6.41 -5.84
C ASP A 299 -9.73 7.83 -5.75
N ILE A 300 -8.90 8.88 -5.71
CA ILE A 300 -9.37 10.28 -5.76
C ILE A 300 -10.10 10.56 -7.10
N LEU A 301 -9.55 10.10 -8.22
CA LEU A 301 -10.19 10.24 -9.54
C LEU A 301 -11.48 9.42 -9.64
N GLN A 302 -11.52 8.21 -9.09
CA GLN A 302 -12.68 7.33 -9.05
C GLN A 302 -13.83 7.97 -8.25
N ASN A 303 -13.52 8.61 -7.13
CA ASN A 303 -14.47 9.39 -6.35
C ASN A 303 -15.01 10.60 -7.13
N LYS A 304 -14.13 11.38 -7.80
CA LYS A 304 -14.57 12.48 -8.70
C LYS A 304 -15.48 11.98 -9.83
N ILE A 305 -15.14 10.84 -10.45
CA ILE A 305 -15.96 10.18 -11.48
C ILE A 305 -17.34 9.79 -10.94
N ASN A 306 -17.43 9.25 -9.72
CA ASN A 306 -18.70 8.89 -9.11
C ASN A 306 -19.57 10.13 -8.82
N THR A 307 -19.00 11.22 -8.28
CA THR A 307 -19.73 12.49 -8.13
C THR A 307 -20.22 13.06 -9.48
N TYR A 308 -19.48 12.87 -10.57
CA TYR A 308 -19.95 13.25 -11.90
C TYR A 308 -21.07 12.34 -12.43
N LYS A 309 -21.08 11.04 -12.12
CA LYS A 309 -22.21 10.14 -12.43
C LYS A 309 -23.47 10.54 -11.66
N GLU A 310 -23.37 10.79 -10.35
CA GLU A 310 -24.50 11.26 -9.53
C GLU A 310 -25.10 12.56 -10.07
N LYS A 311 -24.25 13.52 -10.47
CA LYS A 311 -24.68 14.75 -11.16
C LYS A 311 -25.39 14.44 -12.48
N LEU A 312 -24.86 13.54 -13.30
CA LEU A 312 -25.46 13.15 -14.58
C LEU A 312 -26.82 12.44 -14.40
N GLU A 313 -26.97 11.58 -13.39
CA GLU A 313 -28.24 10.95 -13.03
C GLU A 313 -29.28 11.98 -12.55
N SER A 314 -28.87 12.97 -11.75
CA SER A 314 -29.73 14.10 -11.38
C SER A 314 -30.15 14.93 -12.60
N MET A 315 -29.25 15.12 -13.57
CA MET A 315 -29.52 15.87 -14.80
C MET A 315 -30.48 15.11 -15.72
N MET A 316 -30.33 13.79 -15.88
CA MET A 316 -31.29 12.95 -16.59
C MET A 316 -32.66 12.95 -15.91
N THR A 317 -32.71 12.99 -14.58
CA THR A 317 -33.96 13.10 -13.81
C THR A 317 -34.66 14.42 -14.09
N ILE A 318 -33.93 15.54 -14.07
CA ILE A 318 -34.46 16.87 -14.45
C ILE A 318 -34.92 16.89 -15.92
N GLN A 319 -34.17 16.26 -16.84
CA GLN A 319 -34.53 16.19 -18.25
C GLN A 319 -35.85 15.42 -18.47
N ASN A 320 -36.06 14.32 -17.74
CA ASN A 320 -37.32 13.56 -17.79
C ASN A 320 -38.50 14.37 -17.23
N ILE A 321 -38.30 15.09 -16.10
CA ILE A 321 -39.32 15.99 -15.53
C ILE A 321 -39.66 17.12 -16.50
N ASN A 322 -38.66 17.74 -17.12
CA ASN A 322 -38.87 18.79 -18.12
C ASN A 322 -39.66 18.27 -19.32
N LYS A 323 -39.37 17.06 -19.80
CA LYS A 323 -40.14 16.43 -20.88
C LYS A 323 -41.60 16.16 -20.48
N GLU A 324 -41.84 15.65 -19.27
CA GLU A 324 -43.21 15.52 -18.75
C GLU A 324 -43.94 16.87 -18.68
N LEU A 325 -43.25 17.94 -18.29
CA LEU A 325 -43.82 19.29 -18.24
C LEU A 325 -44.10 19.83 -19.64
N GLU A 326 -43.21 19.63 -20.61
CA GLU A 326 -43.45 19.97 -22.01
C GLU A 326 -44.65 19.22 -22.59
N ASP A 327 -44.77 17.91 -22.34
CA ASP A 327 -45.87 17.11 -22.90
C ASP A 327 -47.22 17.48 -22.24
N LYS A 328 -47.24 17.78 -20.93
CA LYS A 328 -48.40 18.39 -20.24
C LYS A 328 -48.74 19.79 -20.76
N LEU A 329 -47.74 20.59 -21.14
CA LEU A 329 -47.93 21.93 -21.71
C LEU A 329 -48.51 21.85 -23.13
N LYS A 330 -48.03 20.90 -23.95
CA LYS A 330 -48.63 20.56 -25.27
C LYS A 330 -50.10 20.13 -25.10
N GLU A 331 -50.39 19.24 -24.14
CA GLU A 331 -51.75 18.78 -23.85
C GLU A 331 -52.69 19.93 -23.44
N ASN A 332 -52.22 20.83 -22.55
CA ASN A 332 -53.00 22.01 -22.14
C ASN A 332 -53.16 23.03 -23.27
N THR A 333 -52.15 23.20 -24.14
CA THR A 333 -52.25 24.04 -25.35
C THR A 333 -53.30 23.48 -26.31
N GLN A 334 -53.31 22.16 -26.54
CA GLN A 334 -54.33 21.53 -27.38
C GLN A 334 -55.73 21.73 -26.81
N LYS A 335 -55.92 21.51 -25.49
CA LYS A 335 -57.20 21.78 -24.82
C LYS A 335 -57.65 23.24 -24.95
N MET A 336 -56.71 24.21 -24.93
CA MET A 336 -57.04 25.61 -25.23
C MET A 336 -57.51 25.80 -26.67
N VAL A 337 -56.81 25.24 -27.67
CA VAL A 337 -57.21 25.31 -29.08
C VAL A 337 -58.58 24.65 -29.31
N ASP A 338 -58.86 23.52 -28.64
CA ASP A 338 -60.15 22.84 -28.70
C ASP A 338 -61.26 23.72 -28.10
N MET A 339 -61.02 24.34 -26.94
CA MET A 339 -61.94 25.30 -26.30
C MET A 339 -62.14 26.58 -27.11
N GLU A 340 -61.11 27.11 -27.79
CA GLU A 340 -61.23 28.23 -28.73
C GLU A 340 -62.12 27.83 -29.92
N GLY A 341 -61.97 26.61 -30.43
CA GLY A 341 -62.83 26.03 -31.47
C GLY A 341 -64.29 25.85 -31.03
N GLU A 342 -64.55 25.57 -29.75
CA GLU A 342 -65.92 25.57 -29.20
C GLU A 342 -66.47 26.98 -28.99
N MET A 343 -65.66 27.91 -28.48
CA MET A 343 -66.02 29.32 -28.34
C MET A 343 -66.37 29.96 -29.69
N GLU A 344 -65.71 29.59 -30.79
CA GLU A 344 -66.06 30.10 -32.12
C GLU A 344 -67.41 29.55 -32.62
N LYS A 345 -67.73 28.27 -32.35
CA LYS A 345 -69.08 27.71 -32.60
C LYS A 345 -70.14 28.49 -31.82
N LEU A 346 -69.87 28.80 -30.55
CA LEU A 346 -70.78 29.59 -29.69
C LEU A 346 -70.95 31.04 -30.17
N LYS A 347 -69.92 31.67 -30.79
CA LYS A 347 -70.07 32.98 -31.45
C LYS A 347 -70.98 32.91 -32.69
N ILE A 348 -70.82 31.87 -33.51
CA ILE A 348 -71.70 31.63 -34.67
C ILE A 348 -73.14 31.41 -34.19
N GLU A 349 -73.35 30.61 -33.16
CA GLU A 349 -74.66 30.35 -32.59
C GLU A 349 -75.28 31.59 -31.93
N THR A 350 -74.49 32.41 -31.23
CA THR A 350 -74.90 33.73 -30.72
C THR A 350 -75.32 34.67 -31.86
N THR A 351 -74.62 34.62 -33.00
CA THR A 351 -74.96 35.40 -34.20
C THR A 351 -76.26 34.91 -34.83
N ASN A 352 -76.49 33.59 -34.87
CA ASN A 352 -77.75 33.01 -35.31
C ASN A 352 -78.92 33.41 -34.37
N ILE A 353 -78.72 33.34 -33.06
CA ILE A 353 -79.70 33.80 -32.05
C ILE A 353 -80.05 35.28 -32.27
N LYS A 354 -79.07 36.13 -32.59
CA LYS A 354 -79.34 37.52 -32.96
C LYS A 354 -80.21 37.63 -34.22
N ILE A 355 -79.87 36.91 -35.29
CA ILE A 355 -80.68 36.87 -36.54
C ILE A 355 -82.11 36.37 -36.27
N TYR A 356 -82.30 35.40 -35.38
CA TYR A 356 -83.65 34.95 -34.98
C TYR A 356 -84.38 36.01 -34.15
N LYS A 357 -83.69 36.72 -33.23
CA LYS A 357 -84.28 37.81 -32.44
C LYS A 357 -84.70 38.99 -33.32
N ASP A 358 -83.89 39.36 -34.29
CA ASP A 358 -84.19 40.44 -35.24
C ASP A 358 -85.44 40.06 -36.07
N LYS A 359 -85.53 38.82 -36.57
CA LYS A 359 -86.74 38.28 -37.23
C LYS A 359 -87.98 38.24 -36.33
N CYS A 360 -87.84 38.00 -35.02
CA CYS A 360 -88.96 38.09 -34.09
C CYS A 360 -89.45 39.54 -33.96
N ALA A 361 -88.55 40.52 -33.96
CA ALA A 361 -88.93 41.94 -33.94
C ALA A 361 -89.65 42.37 -35.24
N ASP A 362 -89.22 41.86 -36.40
CA ASP A 362 -89.93 42.05 -37.67
C ASP A 362 -91.36 41.47 -37.60
N LEU A 363 -91.51 40.24 -37.10
CA LEU A 363 -92.81 39.58 -36.93
C LEU A 363 -93.72 40.27 -35.90
N ASP A 364 -93.16 40.83 -34.82
CA ASP A 364 -93.91 41.64 -33.85
C ASP A 364 -94.38 42.98 -34.48
N ALA A 365 -93.58 43.58 -35.36
CA ALA A 365 -93.97 44.77 -36.11
C ALA A 365 -95.11 44.47 -37.10
N ASP A 366 -95.03 43.36 -37.85
CA ASP A 366 -96.12 42.89 -38.71
C ASP A 366 -97.39 42.55 -37.91
N LEU A 367 -97.25 41.94 -36.73
CA LEU A 367 -98.36 41.68 -35.83
C LEU A 367 -99.03 42.99 -35.33
N VAL A 368 -98.27 44.06 -35.10
CA VAL A 368 -98.80 45.40 -34.80
C VAL A 368 -99.52 45.99 -36.01
N ASN A 369 -98.93 45.91 -37.21
CA ASN A 369 -99.56 46.36 -38.45
C ASN A 369 -100.94 45.69 -38.65
N VAL A 370 -101.00 44.36 -38.60
CA VAL A 370 -102.24 43.57 -38.73
C VAL A 370 -103.27 43.86 -37.62
N LYS A 371 -102.82 44.21 -36.41
CA LYS A 371 -103.72 44.69 -35.34
C LYS A 371 -104.35 46.05 -35.69
N THR A 372 -103.56 47.03 -36.15
CA THR A 372 -104.12 48.34 -36.54
C THR A 372 -105.05 48.25 -37.75
N GLU A 373 -104.79 47.33 -38.68
CA GLU A 373 -105.70 47.06 -39.81
C GLU A 373 -107.00 46.41 -39.35
N ASN A 374 -106.95 45.47 -38.40
CA ASN A 374 -108.14 44.93 -37.73
C ASN A 374 -108.96 46.02 -37.01
N GLU A 375 -108.33 47.03 -36.41
CA GLU A 375 -109.04 48.14 -35.78
C GLU A 375 -109.71 49.06 -36.80
N LYS A 376 -109.07 49.35 -37.93
CA LYS A 376 -109.71 50.04 -39.07
C LYS A 376 -110.93 49.27 -39.58
N LEU A 377 -110.78 47.97 -39.83
CA LEU A 377 -111.89 47.11 -40.27
C LEU A 377 -113.05 47.06 -39.25
N LYS A 378 -112.76 47.11 -37.94
CA LYS A 378 -113.79 47.25 -36.89
C LYS A 378 -114.48 48.62 -36.91
N GLN A 379 -113.75 49.70 -37.20
CA GLN A 379 -114.33 51.04 -37.37
C GLN A 379 -115.23 51.08 -38.61
N GLU A 380 -114.77 50.59 -39.76
CA GLU A 380 -115.59 50.45 -40.98
C GLU A 380 -116.83 49.59 -40.72
N LEU A 381 -116.71 48.45 -40.02
CA LEU A 381 -117.86 47.62 -39.65
C LEU A 381 -118.87 48.40 -38.78
N SER A 382 -118.39 49.22 -37.84
CA SER A 382 -119.23 50.10 -37.01
C SER A 382 -119.95 51.15 -37.86
N GLU A 383 -119.29 51.74 -38.85
CA GLU A 383 -119.90 52.69 -39.79
C GLU A 383 -120.91 52.02 -40.73
N LYS A 384 -120.59 50.85 -41.28
CA LYS A 384 -121.56 50.04 -42.04
C LYS A 384 -122.78 49.67 -41.17
N ASN A 385 -122.58 49.33 -39.90
CA ASN A 385 -123.68 49.07 -38.96
C ASN A 385 -124.52 50.32 -38.68
N LYS A 386 -123.92 51.52 -38.55
CA LYS A 386 -124.68 52.78 -38.48
C LYS A 386 -125.50 53.01 -39.76
N ILE A 387 -124.91 52.80 -40.94
CA ILE A 387 -125.60 52.93 -42.23
C ILE A 387 -126.75 51.91 -42.35
N VAL A 388 -126.56 50.66 -41.92
CA VAL A 388 -127.62 49.63 -41.89
C VAL A 388 -128.73 50.01 -40.91
N GLN A 389 -128.39 50.54 -39.73
CA GLN A 389 -129.38 51.04 -38.77
C GLN A 389 -130.16 52.25 -39.33
N GLN A 390 -129.49 53.12 -40.09
CA GLN A 390 -130.13 54.28 -40.72
C GLN A 390 -131.01 53.88 -41.92
N LEU A 391 -130.57 52.95 -42.76
CA LEU A 391 -131.39 52.33 -43.81
C LEU A 391 -132.58 51.56 -43.23
N LYS A 392 -132.44 50.97 -42.03
CA LYS A 392 -133.54 50.34 -41.30
C LYS A 392 -134.53 51.39 -40.81
N ASN A 393 -134.07 52.50 -40.23
CA ASN A 393 -134.96 53.62 -39.87
C ASN A 393 -135.66 54.21 -41.10
N ASP A 394 -134.98 54.33 -42.25
CA ASP A 394 -135.57 54.79 -43.52
C ASP A 394 -136.59 53.78 -44.07
N LEU A 395 -136.37 52.47 -43.87
CA LEU A 395 -137.32 51.41 -44.21
C LEU A 395 -138.54 51.45 -43.27
N ASP A 396 -138.35 51.68 -41.98
CA ASP A 396 -139.42 51.83 -41.00
C ASP A 396 -140.23 53.12 -41.27
N MET A 397 -139.58 54.22 -41.67
CA MET A 397 -140.26 55.44 -42.13
C MET A 397 -141.00 55.22 -43.46
N LYS A 398 -140.45 54.45 -44.42
CA LYS A 398 -141.18 54.04 -45.63
C LYS A 398 -142.37 53.15 -45.32
N THR A 399 -142.24 52.24 -44.36
CA THR A 399 -143.34 51.37 -43.90
C THR A 399 -144.43 52.20 -43.23
N HIS A 400 -144.06 53.16 -42.38
CA HIS A 400 -144.99 54.10 -41.77
C HIS A 400 -145.70 55.00 -42.79
N SER A 401 -144.98 55.49 -43.80
CA SER A 401 -145.54 56.26 -44.91
C SER A 401 -146.46 55.42 -45.82
N TYR A 402 -146.13 54.13 -46.01
CA TYR A 402 -146.97 53.16 -46.71
C TYR A 402 -148.25 52.85 -45.93
N ASP A 403 -148.18 52.64 -44.61
CA ASP A 403 -149.34 52.41 -43.75
C ASP A 403 -150.21 53.66 -43.55
N LEU A 404 -149.65 54.86 -43.73
CA LEU A 404 -150.41 56.11 -43.84
C LEU A 404 -151.15 56.20 -45.18
N LEU A 405 -150.48 55.95 -46.32
CA LEU A 405 -151.15 55.88 -47.64
C LEU A 405 -152.27 54.83 -47.66
N LYS A 406 -152.05 53.69 -47.00
CA LYS A 406 -152.98 52.57 -46.85
C LYS A 406 -154.22 52.90 -46.00
N LYS A 407 -154.23 54.05 -45.30
CA LYS A 407 -155.41 54.60 -44.61
C LYS A 407 -156.18 55.64 -45.43
N GLU A 408 -155.61 56.15 -46.53
CA GLU A 408 -156.29 57.11 -47.41
C GLU A 408 -156.95 56.45 -48.64
N GLN A 409 -156.71 55.16 -48.90
CA GLN A 409 -157.32 54.43 -50.01
C GLN A 409 -158.02 53.14 -49.55
N ASN A 410 -159.36 53.17 -49.56
CA ASN A 410 -160.21 52.00 -49.32
C ASN A 410 -160.03 50.95 -50.43
N MET A 411 -159.24 49.91 -50.17
CA MET A 411 -159.31 48.63 -50.88
C MET A 411 -159.24 47.45 -49.90
N ASP A 412 -160.01 46.42 -50.22
CA ASP A 412 -160.46 45.38 -49.29
C ASP A 412 -159.79 44.02 -49.55
N LYS A 413 -159.68 43.18 -48.52
CA LYS A 413 -159.36 41.72 -48.53
C LYS A 413 -158.02 41.21 -49.10
N ILE A 414 -157.26 40.58 -48.19
CA ILE A 414 -156.36 39.38 -48.23
C ILE A 414 -155.30 39.66 -47.14
N ASN A 415 -155.22 39.00 -45.98
CA ASN A 415 -155.82 37.79 -45.37
C ASN A 415 -155.45 36.42 -45.95
N ILE A 416 -154.36 35.85 -45.43
CA ILE A 416 -154.25 34.42 -45.05
C ILE A 416 -153.50 34.34 -43.70
N GLY A 417 -154.00 33.53 -42.75
CA GLY A 417 -153.25 32.82 -41.68
C GLY A 417 -152.31 33.64 -40.77
N LEU A 418 -152.62 34.01 -39.51
CA LEU A 418 -153.57 33.46 -38.51
C LEU A 418 -153.30 31.98 -38.13
N SER A 419 -153.31 31.57 -36.85
CA SER A 419 -153.37 32.31 -35.57
C SER A 419 -153.15 31.36 -34.36
N ASN A 420 -153.31 31.86 -33.12
CA ASN A 420 -153.60 31.12 -31.86
C ASN A 420 -152.42 30.31 -31.23
N VAL A 421 -152.37 30.04 -29.91
CA VAL A 421 -153.16 30.41 -28.70
C VAL A 421 -152.16 30.28 -27.51
N ASP A 422 -152.01 31.18 -26.53
CA ASP A 422 -152.93 31.75 -25.52
C ASP A 422 -153.16 30.89 -24.25
N GLN A 423 -152.29 31.10 -23.25
CA GLN A 423 -152.58 31.04 -21.81
C GLN A 423 -151.65 32.08 -21.13
N THR A 424 -152.13 33.15 -20.46
CA THR A 424 -153.53 33.54 -20.21
C THR A 424 -153.69 35.07 -20.17
N GLU A 425 -154.69 35.52 -20.93
CA GLU A 425 -155.48 36.77 -20.90
C GLU A 425 -155.98 37.18 -19.48
N GLU A 426 -156.60 38.34 -19.23
CA GLU A 426 -156.58 39.72 -19.79
C GLU A 426 -157.37 40.62 -18.78
N LEU A 427 -157.58 41.90 -19.10
CA LEU A 427 -158.45 42.89 -18.43
C LEU A 427 -158.04 43.30 -16.99
N ILE A 428 -157.46 44.48 -16.76
CA ILE A 428 -157.97 45.86 -16.98
C ILE A 428 -159.17 46.20 -16.09
N ARG A 429 -159.00 47.23 -15.23
CA ARG A 429 -159.99 47.82 -14.29
C ARG A 429 -160.43 46.85 -13.17
N ILE A 430 -160.23 47.10 -11.87
CA ILE A 430 -159.84 48.29 -11.07
C ILE A 430 -159.10 47.72 -9.84
N LYS A 431 -158.00 48.27 -9.33
CA LYS A 431 -157.62 49.68 -9.10
C LYS A 431 -156.23 50.01 -9.67
N LYS A 432 -155.83 51.18 -10.18
CA LYS A 432 -156.30 52.58 -10.26
C LYS A 432 -157.28 53.15 -9.21
N GLU A 433 -157.13 54.46 -8.99
CA GLU A 433 -158.23 55.40 -8.72
C GLU A 433 -158.48 55.77 -7.25
N ASN A 434 -157.77 55.13 -6.32
CA ASN A 434 -157.40 55.65 -5.00
C ASN A 434 -156.35 54.68 -4.43
N GLU A 435 -155.26 55.01 -3.74
CA GLU A 435 -154.58 56.23 -3.26
C GLU A 435 -153.95 55.82 -1.90
N ASN A 436 -152.97 56.58 -1.43
CA ASN A 436 -152.49 56.62 -0.04
C ASN A 436 -151.70 55.42 0.56
N LEU A 437 -150.39 55.70 0.71
CA LEU A 437 -149.48 55.30 1.80
C LEU A 437 -148.99 53.84 1.77
N ARG A 438 -147.70 53.56 2.01
CA ARG A 438 -146.61 54.31 2.69
C ARG A 438 -145.53 54.73 1.67
N LYS A 439 -144.95 55.95 1.53
CA LYS A 439 -144.45 57.00 2.46
C LYS A 439 -143.54 56.44 3.58
N GLN A 440 -142.30 56.89 3.81
CA GLN A 440 -141.68 58.22 3.63
C GLN A 440 -140.22 58.08 3.14
N ILE A 441 -139.75 58.86 2.15
CA ILE A 441 -138.93 60.11 2.26
C ILE A 441 -137.50 59.87 2.81
N GLY A 442 -136.42 60.38 2.20
CA GLY A 442 -136.29 61.24 1.01
C GLY A 442 -134.87 61.84 0.87
N SER A 443 -134.57 62.81 0.00
CA SER A 443 -135.44 63.45 -1.01
C SER A 443 -134.64 64.28 -2.05
N ASN A 444 -135.06 64.18 -3.32
CA ASN A 444 -135.17 65.26 -4.34
C ASN A 444 -133.90 65.97 -4.88
N SER A 445 -133.83 66.46 -6.14
CA SER A 445 -134.62 66.25 -7.37
C SER A 445 -133.95 66.94 -8.58
N ASN A 446 -134.14 66.37 -9.80
CA ASN A 446 -134.45 66.98 -11.13
C ASN A 446 -133.81 68.33 -11.60
N GLU A 447 -133.57 68.60 -12.90
CA GLU A 447 -133.81 67.88 -14.16
C GLU A 447 -132.90 68.43 -15.30
N ASP A 448 -132.93 67.79 -16.48
CA ASP A 448 -132.23 68.21 -17.71
C ASP A 448 -132.87 69.41 -18.45
N ILE A 449 -132.24 69.83 -19.56
CA ILE A 449 -132.64 70.89 -20.52
C ILE A 449 -132.39 72.31 -19.97
N LYS A 450 -131.41 73.10 -20.42
CA LYS A 450 -130.84 73.31 -21.78
C LYS A 450 -131.80 73.88 -22.83
N LYS A 451 -132.54 74.95 -22.47
CA LYS A 451 -133.02 75.96 -23.44
C LYS A 451 -133.33 77.37 -22.87
N LEU A 452 -132.38 77.91 -22.10
CA LEU A 452 -132.16 79.36 -21.97
C LEU A 452 -130.75 79.74 -22.43
N GLU A 453 -130.28 79.09 -23.50
CA GLU A 453 -129.06 79.45 -24.21
C GLU A 453 -129.41 80.36 -25.40
N ASN A 454 -128.73 81.51 -25.51
CA ASN A 454 -128.74 82.45 -26.64
C ASN A 454 -130.11 83.13 -26.87
N GLN A 455 -130.27 84.45 -26.67
CA GLN A 455 -129.32 85.58 -26.74
C GLN A 455 -129.79 86.73 -25.81
N ILE A 456 -128.95 87.77 -25.63
CA ILE A 456 -129.32 89.13 -25.13
C ILE A 456 -129.78 89.16 -23.65
N ASP A 457 -129.16 89.87 -22.69
CA ASP A 457 -128.01 90.80 -22.60
C ASP A 457 -127.44 90.68 -21.15
N ASP A 458 -126.22 91.10 -20.78
CA ASP A 458 -125.16 91.79 -21.52
C ASP A 458 -123.78 91.33 -20.97
N LEU A 459 -122.89 90.76 -21.79
CA LEU A 459 -121.50 90.47 -21.39
C LEU A 459 -120.60 91.71 -21.58
N LYS A 460 -121.19 92.91 -21.38
CA LYS A 460 -120.67 94.17 -21.95
C LYS A 460 -121.02 95.47 -21.22
N ARG A 461 -121.69 95.42 -20.07
CA ARG A 461 -121.87 96.57 -19.17
C ARG A 461 -121.48 96.19 -17.75
N ILE A 462 -120.79 97.11 -17.06
CA ILE A 462 -120.13 96.91 -15.76
C ILE A 462 -119.05 95.79 -15.84
N ASN A 463 -117.86 95.95 -16.42
CA ASN A 463 -117.14 97.09 -17.01
C ASN A 463 -117.02 98.39 -16.18
N GLU A 464 -117.37 98.36 -14.90
CA GLU A 464 -117.23 99.48 -13.93
C GLU A 464 -116.70 98.98 -12.57
N LYS A 465 -115.92 97.88 -12.63
CA LYS A 465 -114.76 97.68 -11.74
C LYS A 465 -113.46 97.49 -12.54
N LEU A 466 -113.45 98.05 -13.75
CA LEU A 466 -112.24 98.58 -14.35
C LEU A 466 -111.89 99.92 -13.67
N GLU A 467 -110.64 100.36 -13.78
CA GLU A 467 -110.20 101.74 -13.50
C GLU A 467 -110.39 102.32 -12.07
N GLN A 468 -110.07 101.54 -11.02
CA GLN A 468 -109.32 102.00 -9.82
C GLN A 468 -109.17 100.86 -8.76
N LYS A 469 -107.99 100.54 -8.21
CA LYS A 469 -106.62 101.04 -8.47
C LYS A 469 -105.64 99.88 -8.67
N PHE A 470 -104.87 99.95 -9.77
CA PHE A 470 -103.40 99.88 -9.81
C PHE A 470 -102.71 99.14 -8.64
N LEU A 471 -101.83 98.15 -8.81
CA LEU A 471 -100.96 97.82 -9.97
C LEU A 471 -100.37 99.03 -10.69
N GLU A 472 -99.80 99.95 -9.92
CA GLU A 472 -98.81 100.89 -10.45
C GLU A 472 -97.44 100.20 -10.43
N ASN A 473 -96.65 100.47 -11.46
CA ASN A 473 -95.55 99.59 -11.84
C ASN A 473 -94.21 100.14 -11.36
N LYS A 474 -93.21 99.24 -11.27
CA LYS A 474 -91.78 99.57 -11.47
C LYS A 474 -91.11 100.47 -10.40
N ASP A 475 -90.72 99.86 -9.29
CA ASP A 475 -89.50 100.25 -8.59
C ASP A 475 -88.32 99.38 -9.04
N LYS A 476 -87.42 99.98 -9.83
CA LYS A 476 -86.00 99.62 -9.78
C LYS A 476 -85.35 100.54 -8.76
N GLU A 477 -84.69 99.95 -7.78
CA GLU A 477 -83.28 100.19 -7.39
C GLU A 477 -83.05 99.95 -5.89
N LYS A 478 -81.90 99.35 -5.56
CA LYS A 478 -81.09 99.53 -4.33
C LYS A 478 -81.83 99.33 -2.99
N ASP A 479 -81.49 98.32 -2.19
CA ASP A 479 -80.11 98.18 -1.69
C ASP A 479 -79.74 96.77 -1.19
N ASN A 480 -78.53 96.35 -1.59
CA ASN A 480 -77.51 95.56 -0.87
C ASN A 480 -77.77 94.10 -0.39
N ASN A 481 -76.77 93.25 -0.70
CA ASN A 481 -76.44 91.92 -0.12
C ASN A 481 -77.49 90.81 -0.41
N ASP A 482 -77.34 89.96 -1.43
CA ASP A 482 -76.31 88.90 -1.48
C ASP A 482 -76.07 88.28 -2.89
N GLU A 483 -76.27 89.01 -3.99
CA GLU A 483 -75.92 88.51 -5.34
C GLU A 483 -74.43 88.11 -5.47
N ASP A 484 -73.53 88.85 -4.81
CA ASP A 484 -72.09 88.50 -4.71
C ASP A 484 -71.87 87.17 -3.95
N LEU A 485 -72.76 86.80 -3.03
CA LEU A 485 -72.71 85.51 -2.32
C LEU A 485 -73.20 84.37 -3.24
N GLN A 486 -74.25 84.60 -4.03
CA GLN A 486 -74.72 83.67 -5.06
C GLN A 486 -73.67 83.47 -6.18
N GLU A 487 -73.02 84.54 -6.65
CA GLU A 487 -71.97 84.47 -7.66
C GLU A 487 -70.67 83.86 -7.11
N LYS A 488 -70.24 84.22 -5.88
CA LYS A 488 -69.15 83.52 -5.19
C LYS A 488 -69.43 82.06 -4.95
N TYR A 489 -70.67 81.69 -4.60
CA TYR A 489 -71.03 80.28 -4.40
C TYR A 489 -70.91 79.50 -5.71
N ASN A 490 -71.52 79.98 -6.80
CA ASN A 490 -71.43 79.34 -8.10
C ASN A 490 -69.99 79.29 -8.64
N LYS A 491 -69.21 80.36 -8.43
CA LYS A 491 -67.80 80.42 -8.80
C LYS A 491 -66.95 79.48 -7.94
N SER A 492 -67.19 79.41 -6.63
CA SER A 492 -66.51 78.48 -5.73
C SER A 492 -66.89 77.03 -6.00
N LEU A 493 -68.13 76.74 -6.45
CA LEU A 493 -68.53 75.40 -6.88
C LEU A 493 -67.74 74.98 -8.12
N LYS A 494 -67.59 75.90 -9.08
CA LYS A 494 -66.78 75.68 -10.28
C LYS A 494 -65.28 75.56 -9.98
N ASP A 495 -64.76 76.41 -9.08
CA ASP A 495 -63.40 76.31 -8.56
C ASP A 495 -63.18 75.03 -7.72
N ILE A 496 -64.24 74.36 -7.26
CA ILE A 496 -64.18 73.03 -6.63
C ILE A 496 -64.20 71.95 -7.72
N GLU A 497 -65.15 71.95 -8.66
CA GLU A 497 -65.16 70.99 -9.78
C GLU A 497 -63.83 70.99 -10.56
N ASP A 498 -63.28 72.18 -10.83
CA ASP A 498 -62.04 72.31 -11.60
C ASP A 498 -60.80 71.93 -10.75
N LYS A 499 -60.89 71.97 -9.41
CA LYS A 499 -59.90 71.34 -8.51
C LYS A 499 -60.08 69.84 -8.41
N GLU A 500 -61.30 69.31 -8.42
CA GLU A 500 -61.57 67.87 -8.43
C GLU A 500 -61.06 67.24 -9.72
N LYS A 501 -61.27 67.87 -10.88
CA LYS A 501 -60.67 67.49 -12.16
C LYS A 501 -59.13 67.52 -12.10
N GLN A 502 -58.54 68.56 -11.51
CA GLN A 502 -57.08 68.63 -11.30
C GLN A 502 -56.57 67.53 -10.36
N ILE A 503 -57.29 67.21 -9.28
CA ILE A 503 -56.96 66.11 -8.36
C ILE A 503 -57.05 64.76 -9.07
N GLU A 504 -58.07 64.54 -9.90
CA GLU A 504 -58.21 63.31 -10.69
C GLU A 504 -57.08 63.18 -11.74
N GLU A 505 -56.70 64.27 -12.40
CA GLU A 505 -55.53 64.32 -13.28
C GLU A 505 -54.21 64.05 -12.53
N HIS A 506 -54.03 64.65 -11.35
CA HIS A 506 -52.85 64.41 -10.52
C HIS A 506 -52.80 62.97 -10.00
N GLN A 507 -53.94 62.38 -9.65
CA GLN A 507 -54.04 60.98 -9.24
C GLN A 507 -53.65 60.04 -10.38
N LYS A 508 -54.16 60.27 -11.60
CA LYS A 508 -53.76 59.53 -12.81
C LYS A 508 -52.25 59.61 -13.06
N LYS A 509 -51.67 60.83 -13.00
CA LYS A 509 -50.22 61.06 -13.13
C LYS A 509 -49.40 60.36 -12.03
N ILE A 510 -49.93 60.29 -10.80
CA ILE A 510 -49.31 59.56 -9.68
C ILE A 510 -49.34 58.05 -9.92
N ASP A 511 -50.44 57.49 -10.41
CA ASP A 511 -50.55 56.04 -10.64
C ASP A 511 -49.77 55.59 -11.89
N GLU A 512 -49.67 56.44 -12.92
CA GLU A 512 -48.70 56.28 -14.02
C GLU A 512 -47.25 56.28 -13.50
N GLN A 513 -46.89 57.20 -12.60
CA GLN A 513 -45.56 57.23 -11.99
C GLN A 513 -45.28 55.99 -11.11
N LYS A 514 -46.24 55.52 -10.31
CA LYS A 514 -46.13 54.25 -9.56
C LYS A 514 -45.88 53.07 -10.50
N LYS A 515 -46.61 52.99 -11.62
CA LYS A 515 -46.41 51.94 -12.61
C LYS A 515 -45.00 52.00 -13.20
N LEU A 516 -44.53 53.18 -13.59
CA LEU A 516 -43.17 53.39 -14.10
C LEU A 516 -42.08 53.06 -13.06
N ILE A 517 -42.34 53.29 -11.76
CA ILE A 517 -41.44 52.89 -10.67
C ILE A 517 -41.39 51.36 -10.55
N ASN A 518 -42.55 50.68 -10.57
CA ASN A 518 -42.59 49.21 -10.53
C ASN A 518 -41.90 48.57 -11.75
N GLU A 519 -42.12 49.11 -12.96
CA GLU A 519 -41.44 48.67 -14.20
C GLU A 519 -39.93 48.94 -14.18
N LYS A 520 -39.46 49.92 -13.38
CA LYS A 520 -38.03 50.14 -13.13
C LYS A 520 -37.47 49.19 -12.08
N GLN A 521 -38.21 48.93 -11.00
CA GLN A 521 -37.78 48.00 -9.96
C GLN A 521 -37.61 46.59 -10.52
N GLN A 522 -38.57 46.09 -11.31
CA GLN A 522 -38.45 44.79 -11.97
C GLN A 522 -37.19 44.67 -12.84
N LYS A 523 -36.77 45.76 -13.51
CA LYS A 523 -35.54 45.80 -14.31
C LYS A 523 -34.26 45.87 -13.46
N ILE A 524 -34.34 46.37 -12.23
CA ILE A 524 -33.26 46.29 -11.25
C ILE A 524 -33.17 44.85 -10.74
N ASP A 525 -34.29 44.25 -10.33
CA ASP A 525 -34.37 42.86 -9.86
C ASP A 525 -33.89 41.84 -10.93
N GLU A 526 -34.06 42.15 -12.22
CA GLU A 526 -33.50 41.39 -13.34
C GLU A 526 -31.99 41.63 -13.53
N GLN A 527 -31.51 42.87 -13.37
CA GLN A 527 -30.08 43.20 -13.47
C GLN A 527 -29.27 42.61 -12.32
N ASP A 528 -29.80 42.61 -11.10
CA ASP A 528 -29.14 42.02 -9.92
C ASP A 528 -28.98 40.51 -10.09
N LYS A 529 -30.00 39.79 -10.61
CA LYS A 529 -29.86 38.36 -10.96
C LYS A 529 -28.79 38.12 -12.03
N ILE A 530 -28.68 39.01 -13.02
CA ILE A 530 -27.64 38.93 -14.06
C ILE A 530 -26.24 39.23 -13.47
N ILE A 531 -26.14 40.01 -12.38
CA ILE A 531 -24.91 40.23 -11.62
C ILE A 531 -24.56 38.98 -10.81
N ASP A 532 -25.51 38.40 -10.06
CA ASP A 532 -25.32 37.16 -9.31
C ASP A 532 -24.86 36.00 -10.21
N GLU A 533 -25.52 35.81 -11.37
CA GLU A 533 -25.10 34.82 -12.37
C GLU A 533 -23.68 35.07 -12.90
N LYS A 534 -23.27 36.33 -13.04
CA LYS A 534 -21.91 36.68 -13.49
C LYS A 534 -20.88 36.45 -12.39
N GLN A 535 -21.23 36.71 -11.13
CA GLN A 535 -20.36 36.44 -9.98
C GLN A 535 -20.14 34.94 -9.81
N GLN A 536 -21.20 34.11 -9.86
CA GLN A 536 -21.06 32.65 -9.83
C GLN A 536 -20.15 32.14 -10.97
N LYS A 537 -20.30 32.68 -12.20
CA LYS A 537 -19.43 32.38 -13.35
C LYS A 537 -18.03 33.01 -13.27
N LEU A 538 -17.75 33.84 -12.26
CA LEU A 538 -16.42 34.31 -11.89
C LEU A 538 -15.80 33.33 -10.87
N ASP A 539 -16.52 33.04 -9.78
CA ASP A 539 -16.12 32.10 -8.73
C ASP A 539 -15.81 30.70 -9.28
N GLU A 540 -16.53 30.25 -10.32
CA GLU A 540 -16.24 29.01 -11.04
C GLU A 540 -14.93 29.08 -11.84
N LYS A 541 -14.61 30.23 -12.44
CA LYS A 541 -13.34 30.42 -13.18
C LYS A 541 -12.16 30.51 -12.25
N ASP A 542 -12.31 31.18 -11.10
CA ASP A 542 -11.24 31.30 -10.10
C ASP A 542 -10.90 29.92 -9.52
N LYS A 543 -11.90 29.09 -9.22
CA LYS A 543 -11.68 27.66 -8.88
C LYS A 543 -10.98 26.87 -9.98
N ILE A 544 -11.29 27.14 -11.26
CA ILE A 544 -10.59 26.52 -12.42
C ILE A 544 -9.16 27.04 -12.57
N ILE A 545 -8.86 28.26 -12.12
CA ILE A 545 -7.50 28.82 -12.06
C ILE A 545 -6.72 28.15 -10.92
N ASP A 546 -7.30 28.05 -9.72
CA ASP A 546 -6.69 27.34 -8.58
C ASP A 546 -6.40 25.86 -8.91
N GLU A 547 -7.36 25.16 -9.52
CA GLU A 547 -7.18 23.78 -10.00
C GLU A 547 -6.13 23.63 -11.11
N LYS A 548 -5.78 24.71 -11.82
CA LYS A 548 -4.69 24.72 -12.79
C LYS A 548 -3.35 25.05 -12.14
N GLN A 549 -3.34 25.99 -11.19
CA GLN A 549 -2.13 26.33 -10.45
C GLN A 549 -1.62 25.12 -9.66
N GLN A 550 -2.50 24.41 -8.94
CA GLN A 550 -2.12 23.18 -8.23
C GLN A 550 -1.49 22.13 -9.17
N LYS A 551 -1.99 21.99 -10.41
CA LYS A 551 -1.42 21.07 -11.41
C LYS A 551 -0.07 21.56 -11.98
N ILE A 552 0.17 22.87 -12.01
CA ILE A 552 1.49 23.44 -12.35
C ILE A 552 2.46 23.15 -11.20
N ASP A 553 2.08 23.43 -9.94
CA ASP A 553 2.89 23.17 -8.75
C ASP A 553 3.24 21.67 -8.60
N GLU A 554 2.36 20.76 -9.01
CA GLU A 554 2.62 19.31 -9.09
C GLU A 554 3.59 18.95 -10.22
N GLN A 555 3.47 19.59 -11.39
CA GLN A 555 4.38 19.36 -12.53
C GLN A 555 5.79 19.92 -12.27
N GLU A 556 5.93 21.06 -11.60
CA GLU A 556 7.22 21.60 -11.18
C GLU A 556 7.94 20.64 -10.21
N LYS A 557 7.22 20.10 -9.20
CA LYS A 557 7.78 19.08 -8.28
C LYS A 557 8.21 17.80 -9.00
N GLN A 558 7.45 17.34 -10.00
CA GLN A 558 7.85 16.20 -10.82
C GLN A 558 9.07 16.51 -11.71
N PHE A 559 9.22 17.75 -12.17
CA PHE A 559 10.38 18.19 -12.94
C PHE A 559 11.64 18.26 -12.08
N ASP A 560 11.56 18.85 -10.88
CA ASP A 560 12.67 18.89 -9.92
C ASP A 560 13.11 17.49 -9.47
N HIS A 561 12.16 16.57 -9.22
CA HIS A 561 12.51 15.19 -8.88
C HIS A 561 13.25 14.48 -10.03
N LYS A 562 12.77 14.62 -11.28
CA LYS A 562 13.47 14.08 -12.47
C LYS A 562 14.82 14.74 -12.72
N LYS A 563 14.99 16.00 -12.36
CA LYS A 563 16.29 16.69 -12.41
C LYS A 563 17.29 16.07 -11.43
N ILE A 564 16.88 15.78 -10.19
CA ILE A 564 17.70 15.07 -9.20
C ILE A 564 18.06 13.66 -9.70
N GLU A 565 17.08 12.92 -10.23
CA GLU A 565 17.28 11.58 -10.82
C GLU A 565 18.33 11.60 -11.95
N VAL A 566 18.33 12.64 -12.80
CA VAL A 566 19.33 12.86 -13.84
C VAL A 566 20.71 13.19 -13.25
N GLU A 567 20.78 14.06 -12.23
CA GLU A 567 22.04 14.40 -11.55
C GLU A 567 22.68 13.20 -10.80
N GLU A 568 21.87 12.26 -10.30
CA GLU A 568 22.35 11.00 -9.72
C GLU A 568 22.85 10.01 -10.79
N LYS A 569 22.10 9.86 -11.90
CA LYS A 569 22.54 9.04 -13.05
C LYS A 569 23.81 9.59 -13.70
N GLN A 570 23.99 10.91 -13.74
CA GLN A 570 25.22 11.57 -14.19
C GLN A 570 26.43 11.11 -13.36
N LYS A 571 26.33 11.16 -12.02
CA LYS A 571 27.41 10.73 -11.10
C LYS A 571 27.74 9.24 -11.26
N LEU A 572 26.72 8.38 -11.39
CA LEU A 572 26.92 6.94 -11.61
C LEU A 572 27.63 6.63 -12.94
N VAL A 573 27.44 7.46 -13.98
CA VAL A 573 28.19 7.37 -15.24
C VAL A 573 29.64 7.82 -15.05
N GLU A 574 29.89 8.91 -14.31
CA GLU A 574 31.25 9.38 -14.01
C GLU A 574 32.06 8.38 -13.17
N GLU A 575 31.43 7.70 -12.20
CA GLU A 575 32.07 6.63 -11.42
C GLU A 575 32.38 5.40 -12.29
N LYS A 576 31.45 5.00 -13.16
CA LYS A 576 31.67 3.90 -14.11
C LYS A 576 32.77 4.23 -15.13
N GLN A 577 32.91 5.48 -15.55
CA GLN A 577 33.99 5.90 -16.44
C GLN A 577 35.35 5.77 -15.75
N LYS A 578 35.51 6.27 -14.51
CA LYS A 578 36.77 6.12 -13.74
C LYS A 578 37.18 4.66 -13.61
N LEU A 579 36.22 3.77 -13.32
CA LEU A 579 36.48 2.33 -13.18
C LEU A 579 36.79 1.63 -14.52
N VAL A 580 36.38 2.20 -15.65
CA VAL A 580 36.85 1.79 -17.00
C VAL A 580 38.29 2.28 -17.24
N ASP A 581 38.59 3.54 -16.89
CA ASP A 581 39.92 4.13 -17.06
C ASP A 581 40.99 3.40 -16.21
N GLU A 582 40.66 3.06 -14.96
CA GLU A 582 41.48 2.22 -14.08
C GLU A 582 41.76 0.83 -14.68
N LYS A 583 40.72 0.18 -15.23
CA LYS A 583 40.88 -1.11 -15.91
C LYS A 583 41.71 -1.02 -17.18
N GLN A 584 41.61 0.08 -17.94
CA GLN A 584 42.45 0.30 -19.11
C GLN A 584 43.92 0.49 -18.72
N ASN A 585 44.21 1.26 -17.67
CA ASN A 585 45.57 1.40 -17.14
C ASN A 585 46.18 0.04 -16.73
N LEU A 586 45.41 -0.81 -16.04
CA LEU A 586 45.85 -2.17 -15.67
C LEU A 586 46.11 -3.06 -16.90
N ILE A 587 45.27 -2.97 -17.93
CA ILE A 587 45.47 -3.67 -19.21
C ILE A 587 46.77 -3.20 -19.88
N ASP A 588 47.05 -1.90 -19.91
CA ASP A 588 48.26 -1.32 -20.49
C ASP A 588 49.53 -1.72 -19.71
N GLU A 589 49.45 -1.92 -18.40
CA GLU A 589 50.55 -2.48 -17.60
C GLU A 589 50.79 -3.97 -17.89
N ILE A 590 49.73 -4.78 -17.94
CA ILE A 590 49.82 -6.20 -18.31
C ILE A 590 50.40 -6.37 -19.72
N GLN A 591 50.02 -5.51 -20.68
CA GLN A 591 50.61 -5.52 -22.03
C GLN A 591 52.11 -5.21 -22.04
N LYS A 592 52.59 -4.26 -21.21
CA LYS A 592 54.02 -3.97 -21.04
C LYS A 592 54.76 -5.18 -20.44
N GLU A 593 54.18 -5.83 -19.43
CA GLU A 593 54.80 -6.99 -18.79
C GLU A 593 54.89 -8.20 -19.74
N ILE A 594 53.82 -8.46 -20.52
CA ILE A 594 53.80 -9.48 -21.57
C ILE A 594 54.89 -9.20 -22.61
N LYS A 595 55.05 -7.94 -23.05
CA LYS A 595 56.10 -7.55 -24.00
C LYS A 595 57.49 -7.82 -23.44
N ASN A 596 57.78 -7.41 -22.20
CA ASN A 596 59.06 -7.65 -21.55
C ASN A 596 59.39 -9.15 -21.47
N LYS A 597 58.39 -9.98 -21.11
CA LYS A 597 58.53 -11.46 -21.09
C LYS A 597 58.77 -12.05 -22.48
N GLN A 598 58.16 -11.47 -23.53
CA GLN A 598 58.40 -11.88 -24.91
C GLN A 598 59.83 -11.55 -25.38
N ASP A 599 60.32 -10.34 -25.08
CA ASP A 599 61.70 -9.94 -25.40
C ASP A 599 62.73 -10.84 -24.69
N GLU A 600 62.49 -11.18 -23.40
CA GLU A 600 63.28 -12.18 -22.67
C GLU A 600 63.27 -13.57 -23.33
N ILE A 601 62.10 -14.04 -23.78
CA ILE A 601 61.95 -15.34 -24.45
C ILE A 601 62.77 -15.37 -25.75
N ASP A 602 62.79 -14.29 -26.51
CA ASP A 602 63.52 -14.23 -27.77
C ASP A 602 65.05 -14.10 -27.57
N ASP A 603 65.53 -13.47 -26.49
CA ASP A 603 66.94 -13.53 -26.09
C ASP A 603 67.35 -14.91 -25.54
N LYS A 604 66.46 -15.60 -24.83
CA LYS A 604 66.65 -17.01 -24.44
C LYS A 604 66.75 -17.91 -25.68
N LYS A 605 65.90 -17.71 -26.71
CA LYS A 605 66.01 -18.41 -28.02
C LYS A 605 67.35 -18.13 -28.71
N LYS A 606 67.77 -16.86 -28.84
CA LYS A 606 69.09 -16.48 -29.41
C LYS A 606 70.25 -17.14 -28.67
N THR A 607 70.11 -17.39 -27.38
CA THR A 607 71.11 -18.07 -26.54
C THR A 607 71.12 -19.59 -26.77
N ILE A 608 69.95 -20.21 -26.93
CA ILE A 608 69.81 -21.63 -27.30
C ILE A 608 70.40 -21.87 -28.70
N GLU A 609 70.09 -21.00 -29.68
CA GLU A 609 70.65 -21.02 -31.04
C GLU A 609 72.20 -21.04 -31.03
N LYS A 610 72.82 -20.16 -30.23
CA LYS A 610 74.28 -20.12 -30.03
C LYS A 610 74.83 -21.40 -29.37
N LYS A 611 74.12 -21.97 -28.39
CA LYS A 611 74.51 -23.25 -27.76
C LYS A 611 74.41 -24.41 -28.74
N LYS A 612 73.36 -24.47 -29.58
CA LYS A 612 73.17 -25.51 -30.59
C LYS A 612 74.32 -25.54 -31.59
N LYS A 613 74.75 -24.38 -32.11
CA LYS A 613 75.89 -24.28 -33.04
C LYS A 613 77.19 -24.79 -32.41
N LYS A 614 77.45 -24.48 -31.13
CA LYS A 614 78.60 -25.04 -30.38
C LYS A 614 78.52 -26.57 -30.19
N ILE A 615 77.32 -27.13 -30.08
CA ILE A 615 77.12 -28.59 -30.02
C ILE A 615 77.41 -29.20 -31.39
N GLU A 616 76.92 -28.61 -32.48
CA GLU A 616 77.21 -29.05 -33.86
C GLU A 616 78.71 -28.95 -34.21
N GLU A 617 79.40 -27.92 -33.73
CA GLU A 617 80.87 -27.78 -33.81
C GLU A 617 81.58 -28.91 -33.04
N LYS A 618 81.19 -29.16 -31.79
CA LYS A 618 81.77 -30.23 -30.96
C LYS A 618 81.45 -31.63 -31.48
N GLN A 619 80.30 -31.84 -32.11
CA GLN A 619 79.97 -33.10 -32.78
C GLN A 619 80.91 -33.39 -33.95
N LYS A 620 81.23 -32.39 -34.79
CA LYS A 620 82.22 -32.53 -35.87
C LYS A 620 83.63 -32.78 -35.36
N GLU A 621 84.01 -32.16 -34.24
CA GLU A 621 85.29 -32.42 -33.57
C GLU A 621 85.38 -33.86 -33.04
N ILE A 622 84.30 -34.37 -32.42
CA ILE A 622 84.18 -35.78 -32.00
C ILE A 622 84.22 -36.73 -33.21
N GLU A 623 83.56 -36.39 -34.31
CA GLU A 623 83.54 -37.19 -35.55
C GLU A 623 84.94 -37.29 -36.18
N GLN A 624 85.69 -36.18 -36.23
CA GLN A 624 87.10 -36.15 -36.65
C GLN A 624 88.00 -36.99 -35.73
N ILE A 625 87.82 -36.89 -34.41
CA ILE A 625 88.55 -37.71 -33.43
C ILE A 625 88.17 -39.20 -33.59
N THR A 626 86.92 -39.50 -33.93
CA THR A 626 86.44 -40.88 -34.14
C THR A 626 87.07 -41.49 -35.39
N GLU A 627 87.18 -40.76 -36.50
CA GLU A 627 87.83 -41.25 -37.72
C GLU A 627 89.36 -41.33 -37.58
N ALA A 628 89.98 -40.43 -36.81
CA ALA A 628 91.38 -40.55 -36.40
C ALA A 628 91.61 -41.82 -35.55
N ASN A 629 90.73 -42.09 -34.58
CA ASN A 629 90.78 -43.31 -33.78
C ASN A 629 90.52 -44.57 -34.62
N ARG A 630 89.62 -44.52 -35.61
CA ARG A 630 89.40 -45.60 -36.59
C ARG A 630 90.66 -45.88 -37.40
N THR A 631 91.35 -44.83 -37.84
CA THR A 631 92.62 -44.94 -38.57
C THR A 631 93.72 -45.54 -37.70
N LEU A 632 93.82 -45.12 -36.43
CA LEU A 632 94.74 -45.70 -35.45
C LEU A 632 94.39 -47.17 -35.13
N GLN A 633 93.10 -47.52 -35.04
CA GLN A 633 92.66 -48.91 -34.89
C GLN A 633 93.04 -49.77 -36.09
N MET A 634 92.86 -49.27 -37.33
CA MET A 634 93.30 -49.98 -38.54
C MET A 634 94.82 -50.20 -38.58
N GLN A 635 95.61 -49.26 -38.03
CA GLN A 635 97.05 -49.42 -37.88
C GLN A 635 97.38 -50.46 -36.78
N LEU A 636 96.71 -50.41 -35.63
CA LEU A 636 96.87 -51.38 -34.54
C LEU A 636 96.51 -52.81 -34.98
N SER A 637 95.45 -52.99 -35.79
CA SER A 637 95.06 -54.30 -36.34
C SER A 637 96.12 -54.97 -37.24
N SER A 638 97.20 -54.26 -37.60
CA SER A 638 98.34 -54.85 -38.31
C SER A 638 99.38 -55.51 -37.40
N MET A 639 99.26 -55.36 -36.06
CA MET A 639 100.18 -55.97 -35.08
C MET A 639 99.40 -56.66 -33.94
N GLN A 640 99.74 -57.93 -33.69
CA GLN A 640 99.21 -58.79 -32.60
C GLN A 640 97.70 -59.08 -32.63
N GLY A 641 97.33 -60.18 -33.30
CA GLY A 641 96.08 -60.87 -33.00
C GLY A 641 96.21 -61.75 -31.75
N SER A 642 95.67 -61.31 -30.61
CA SER A 642 95.37 -62.15 -29.43
C SER A 642 94.60 -61.41 -28.32
N SER A 643 93.40 -60.87 -28.60
CA SER A 643 92.58 -60.20 -27.55
C SER A 643 91.05 -60.29 -27.69
N ASP A 644 90.50 -61.03 -28.67
CA ASP A 644 89.06 -60.95 -29.01
C ASP A 644 88.09 -61.51 -27.95
N GLN A 645 88.54 -62.35 -27.02
CA GLN A 645 87.65 -62.95 -26.01
C GLN A 645 87.13 -61.93 -24.97
N SER A 646 87.96 -60.98 -24.51
CA SER A 646 87.54 -60.03 -23.45
C SER A 646 86.59 -58.93 -23.95
N LEU A 647 86.66 -58.59 -25.24
CA LEU A 647 85.73 -57.62 -25.84
C LEU A 647 84.35 -58.24 -26.06
N ASN A 648 84.29 -59.50 -26.51
CA ASN A 648 83.02 -60.17 -26.79
C ASN A 648 82.19 -60.42 -25.51
N GLU A 649 82.82 -60.83 -24.40
CA GLU A 649 82.13 -60.97 -23.11
C GLU A 649 81.57 -59.64 -22.58
N LYS A 650 82.28 -58.52 -22.81
CA LYS A 650 81.81 -57.17 -22.42
C LYS A 650 80.65 -56.69 -23.28
N LEU A 651 80.67 -56.98 -24.59
CA LEU A 651 79.56 -56.66 -25.48
C LEU A 651 78.29 -57.41 -25.04
N ILE A 652 78.39 -58.72 -24.81
CA ILE A 652 77.27 -59.56 -24.34
C ILE A 652 76.71 -59.06 -22.99
N ARG A 653 77.58 -58.61 -22.06
CA ARG A 653 77.12 -57.99 -20.80
C ARG A 653 76.37 -56.67 -21.02
N LEU A 654 76.91 -55.76 -21.82
CA LEU A 654 76.30 -54.45 -22.08
C LEU A 654 74.97 -54.59 -22.83
N GLU A 655 74.86 -55.55 -23.75
CA GLU A 655 73.58 -55.87 -24.41
C GLU A 655 72.56 -56.46 -23.42
N ALA A 656 72.97 -57.34 -22.51
CA ALA A 656 72.10 -57.87 -21.46
C ALA A 656 71.65 -56.78 -20.45
N GLU A 657 72.54 -55.89 -20.05
CA GLU A 657 72.24 -54.74 -19.18
C GLU A 657 71.25 -53.77 -19.86
N LEU A 658 71.46 -53.45 -21.14
CA LEU A 658 70.56 -52.57 -21.91
C LEU A 658 69.19 -53.20 -22.20
N ILE A 659 69.10 -54.53 -22.30
CA ILE A 659 67.82 -55.27 -22.36
C ILE A 659 67.10 -55.22 -21.00
N MET A 660 67.82 -55.38 -19.90
CA MET A 660 67.26 -55.28 -18.54
C MET A 660 66.79 -53.86 -18.21
N GLU A 661 67.53 -52.83 -18.61
CA GLU A 661 67.19 -51.43 -18.36
C GLU A 661 65.95 -50.98 -19.16
N LYS A 662 65.83 -51.42 -20.42
CA LYS A 662 64.58 -51.25 -21.20
C LYS A 662 63.39 -51.91 -20.51
N LYS A 663 63.51 -53.19 -20.13
CA LYS A 663 62.44 -53.93 -19.45
C LYS A 663 62.03 -53.29 -18.11
N ASN A 664 62.99 -52.70 -17.39
CA ASN A 664 62.72 -51.94 -16.17
C ASN A 664 61.99 -50.62 -16.48
N THR A 665 62.35 -49.95 -17.57
CA THR A 665 61.66 -48.75 -18.07
C THR A 665 60.20 -49.07 -18.46
N ASP A 666 59.98 -50.16 -19.21
CA ASP A 666 58.63 -50.63 -19.56
C ASP A 666 57.78 -50.91 -18.32
N GLN A 667 58.36 -51.52 -17.27
CA GLN A 667 57.67 -51.74 -15.99
C GLN A 667 57.38 -50.44 -15.24
N ILE A 668 58.25 -49.42 -15.32
CA ILE A 668 58.01 -48.10 -14.72
C ILE A 668 56.87 -47.38 -15.46
N GLU A 669 56.83 -47.43 -16.79
CA GLU A 669 55.75 -46.83 -17.57
C GLU A 669 54.41 -47.54 -17.31
N GLU A 670 54.39 -48.88 -17.35
CA GLU A 670 53.22 -49.70 -17.04
C GLU A 670 52.68 -49.42 -15.61
N THR A 671 53.55 -49.38 -14.60
CA THR A 671 53.11 -49.09 -13.22
C THR A 671 52.67 -47.65 -13.01
N THR A 672 53.28 -46.68 -13.68
CA THR A 672 52.86 -45.26 -13.63
C THR A 672 51.51 -45.06 -14.31
N LYS A 673 51.31 -45.65 -15.50
CA LYS A 673 50.05 -45.67 -16.24
C LYS A 673 48.92 -46.32 -15.43
N ASN A 674 49.19 -47.42 -14.73
CA ASN A 674 48.22 -48.08 -13.87
C ASN A 674 47.91 -47.29 -12.58
N LYS A 675 48.84 -46.50 -12.03
CA LYS A 675 48.53 -45.52 -10.96
C LYS A 675 47.61 -44.42 -11.47
N LEU A 676 48.00 -43.74 -12.56
CA LEU A 676 47.24 -42.63 -13.13
C LEU A 676 45.82 -43.06 -13.54
N SER A 677 45.67 -44.28 -14.07
CA SER A 677 44.36 -44.87 -14.37
C SER A 677 43.50 -45.08 -13.11
N LYS A 678 44.09 -45.55 -11.99
CA LYS A 678 43.36 -45.67 -10.72
C LYS A 678 42.94 -44.30 -10.17
N GLU A 679 43.85 -43.33 -10.15
CA GLU A 679 43.60 -41.97 -9.68
C GLU A 679 42.49 -41.30 -10.52
N PHE A 680 42.53 -41.43 -11.85
CA PHE A 680 41.48 -40.93 -12.74
C PHE A 680 40.13 -41.59 -12.47
N ASN A 681 40.07 -42.91 -12.30
CA ASN A 681 38.82 -43.62 -11.99
C ASN A 681 38.27 -43.25 -10.60
N THR A 682 39.14 -43.02 -9.60
CA THR A 682 38.74 -42.53 -8.27
C THR A 682 38.18 -41.12 -8.34
N ALA A 683 38.83 -40.20 -9.07
CA ALA A 683 38.31 -38.85 -9.29
C ALA A 683 36.96 -38.87 -10.04
N LEU A 684 36.84 -39.70 -11.08
CA LEU A 684 35.59 -39.88 -11.84
C LEU A 684 34.45 -40.41 -10.96
N GLN A 685 34.75 -41.27 -9.98
CA GLN A 685 33.76 -41.77 -9.02
C GLN A 685 33.33 -40.68 -8.03
N ILE A 686 34.27 -39.90 -7.48
CA ILE A 686 33.97 -38.75 -6.60
C ILE A 686 33.09 -37.73 -7.32
N PHE A 687 33.36 -37.42 -8.59
CA PHE A 687 32.52 -36.50 -9.37
C PHE A 687 31.10 -37.03 -9.61
N LYS A 688 30.90 -38.35 -9.78
CA LYS A 688 29.55 -38.95 -9.88
C LYS A 688 28.79 -38.84 -8.56
N GLU A 689 29.46 -39.07 -7.44
CA GLU A 689 28.84 -38.97 -6.10
C GLU A 689 28.46 -37.51 -5.78
N GLN A 690 29.34 -36.55 -6.11
CA GLN A 690 29.01 -35.12 -6.03
C GLN A 690 27.83 -34.72 -6.92
N LEU A 691 27.75 -35.25 -8.15
CA LEU A 691 26.63 -35.00 -9.06
C LEU A 691 25.31 -35.51 -8.45
N GLN A 692 25.28 -36.75 -7.93
CA GLN A 692 24.10 -37.33 -7.29
C GLN A 692 23.67 -36.59 -6.01
N ILE A 693 24.61 -35.95 -5.29
CA ILE A 693 24.28 -35.08 -4.17
C ILE A 693 23.59 -33.80 -4.67
N ARG A 694 24.15 -33.14 -5.70
CA ARG A 694 23.53 -31.93 -6.29
C ARG A 694 22.17 -32.19 -6.94
N GLU A 695 21.96 -33.36 -7.55
CA GLU A 695 20.65 -33.79 -8.06
C GLU A 695 19.62 -33.89 -6.93
N LYS A 696 19.97 -34.53 -5.80
CA LYS A 696 19.09 -34.65 -4.61
C LYS A 696 18.82 -33.31 -3.94
N GLU A 697 19.82 -32.45 -3.82
CA GLU A 697 19.64 -31.07 -3.33
C GLU A 697 18.64 -30.30 -4.22
N THR A 698 18.80 -30.38 -5.54
CA THR A 698 17.92 -29.70 -6.50
C THR A 698 16.48 -30.21 -6.40
N GLU A 699 16.28 -31.52 -6.24
CA GLU A 699 14.94 -32.11 -6.05
C GLU A 699 14.32 -31.71 -4.69
N TYR A 700 15.11 -31.66 -3.61
CA TYR A 700 14.67 -31.18 -2.31
C TYR A 700 14.21 -29.71 -2.35
N TYR A 701 14.98 -28.81 -2.97
CA TYR A 701 14.58 -27.40 -3.11
C TYR A 701 13.32 -27.22 -3.96
N LYS A 702 13.14 -28.05 -5.00
CA LYS A 702 11.97 -28.07 -5.87
C LYS A 702 10.71 -28.53 -5.13
N ASP A 703 10.79 -29.56 -4.29
CA ASP A 703 9.68 -30.01 -3.45
C ASP A 703 9.36 -29.03 -2.32
N ALA A 704 10.38 -28.39 -1.71
CA ALA A 704 10.18 -27.34 -0.73
C ALA A 704 9.44 -26.12 -1.33
N LEU A 705 9.88 -25.66 -2.50
CA LEU A 705 9.23 -24.56 -3.24
C LEU A 705 7.80 -24.92 -3.64
N LYS A 706 7.57 -26.16 -4.11
CA LYS A 706 6.22 -26.64 -4.43
C LYS A 706 5.30 -26.62 -3.21
N LYS A 707 5.77 -27.13 -2.06
CA LYS A 707 5.00 -27.10 -0.81
C LYS A 707 4.66 -25.67 -0.36
N GLN A 708 5.56 -24.72 -0.58
CA GLN A 708 5.30 -23.30 -0.31
C GLN A 708 4.23 -22.72 -1.25
N ILE A 709 4.27 -23.05 -2.54
CA ILE A 709 3.24 -22.68 -3.51
C ILE A 709 1.87 -23.28 -3.13
N ASP A 710 1.82 -24.57 -2.81
CA ASP A 710 0.59 -25.25 -2.40
C ASP A 710 -0.01 -24.62 -1.12
N THR A 711 0.83 -24.29 -0.13
CA THR A 711 0.40 -23.56 1.09
C THR A 711 -0.15 -22.17 0.75
N THR A 712 0.52 -21.42 -0.12
CA THR A 712 0.07 -20.08 -0.56
C THR A 712 -1.27 -20.13 -1.29
N ASN A 713 -1.51 -21.18 -2.08
CA ASN A 713 -2.78 -21.38 -2.78
C ASN A 713 -3.95 -21.68 -1.81
N ASP A 714 -3.71 -22.48 -0.76
CA ASP A 714 -4.71 -22.75 0.28
C ASP A 714 -5.01 -21.49 1.12
N GLU A 715 -4.00 -20.66 1.42
CA GLU A 715 -4.18 -19.35 2.07
C GLU A 715 -5.00 -18.38 1.21
N GLN A 716 -4.70 -18.27 -0.09
CA GLN A 716 -5.46 -17.44 -1.04
C GLN A 716 -6.92 -17.92 -1.16
N LYS A 717 -7.14 -19.23 -1.17
CA LYS A 717 -8.47 -19.84 -1.19
C LYS A 717 -9.25 -19.52 0.08
N LEU A 718 -8.65 -19.67 1.26
CA LEU A 718 -9.26 -19.31 2.54
C LEU A 718 -9.61 -17.81 2.59
N LEU A 719 -8.72 -16.95 2.09
CA LEU A 719 -8.96 -15.50 2.00
C LEU A 719 -10.13 -15.19 1.05
N SER A 720 -10.21 -15.86 -0.10
CA SER A 720 -11.31 -15.75 -1.06
C SER A 720 -12.65 -16.17 -0.43
N ASP A 721 -12.69 -17.30 0.28
CA ASP A 721 -13.88 -17.77 0.98
C ASP A 721 -14.31 -16.80 2.09
N ILE A 722 -13.38 -16.20 2.83
CA ILE A 722 -13.65 -15.16 3.83
C ILE A 722 -14.24 -13.90 3.17
N ILE A 723 -13.64 -13.41 2.09
CA ILE A 723 -14.13 -12.25 1.32
C ILE A 723 -15.53 -12.50 0.76
N HIS A 724 -15.79 -13.70 0.22
CA HIS A 724 -17.10 -14.09 -0.29
C HIS A 724 -18.17 -14.10 0.81
N ASN A 725 -17.87 -14.69 1.96
CA ASN A 725 -18.77 -14.71 3.12
C ASN A 725 -19.04 -13.31 3.69
N LEU A 726 -18.01 -12.45 3.75
CA LEU A 726 -18.18 -11.05 4.14
C LEU A 726 -19.06 -10.27 3.13
N GLY A 727 -18.87 -10.49 1.83
CA GLY A 727 -19.69 -9.91 0.77
C GLY A 727 -21.17 -10.33 0.85
N LEU A 728 -21.44 -11.62 1.09
CA LEU A 728 -22.78 -12.14 1.35
C LEU A 728 -23.41 -11.48 2.59
N LYS A 729 -22.67 -11.40 3.69
CA LYS A 729 -23.16 -10.83 4.96
C LYS A 729 -23.40 -9.32 4.87
N TYR A 730 -22.55 -8.59 4.14
CA TYR A 730 -22.77 -7.19 3.78
C TYR A 730 -24.04 -7.01 2.93
N LYS A 731 -24.26 -7.89 1.93
CA LYS A 731 -25.46 -7.82 1.09
C LYS A 731 -26.74 -8.11 1.88
N GLN A 732 -26.71 -9.07 2.81
CA GLN A 732 -27.80 -9.30 3.76
C GLN A 732 -28.09 -8.05 4.61
N LEU A 733 -27.04 -7.40 5.15
CA LEU A 733 -27.17 -6.17 5.93
C LEU A 733 -27.75 -5.01 5.10
N GLN A 734 -27.36 -4.88 3.83
CA GLN A 734 -27.90 -3.88 2.91
C GLN A 734 -29.41 -4.09 2.66
N THR A 735 -29.83 -5.33 2.40
CA THR A 735 -31.25 -5.68 2.22
C THR A 735 -32.06 -5.43 3.50
N TYR A 736 -31.52 -5.77 4.67
CA TYR A 736 -32.17 -5.51 5.95
C TYR A 736 -32.33 -4.00 6.23
N ASN A 737 -31.30 -3.19 5.97
CA ASN A 737 -31.37 -1.73 6.06
C ASN A 737 -32.40 -1.13 5.09
N LEU A 738 -32.53 -1.67 3.88
CA LEU A 738 -33.57 -1.25 2.93
C LEU A 738 -34.98 -1.58 3.45
N SER A 739 -35.17 -2.78 4.02
CA SER A 739 -36.44 -3.16 4.65
C SER A 739 -36.82 -2.22 5.80
N LEU A 740 -35.87 -1.90 6.71
CA LEU A 740 -36.09 -0.95 7.80
C LEU A 740 -36.43 0.46 7.29
N ARG A 741 -35.75 0.95 6.23
CA ARG A 741 -36.09 2.25 5.60
C ARG A 741 -37.50 2.26 5.04
N ASN A 742 -37.93 1.17 4.39
CA ASN A 742 -39.28 1.04 3.87
C ASN A 742 -40.33 1.00 5.00
N GLU A 743 -40.04 0.27 6.08
CA GLU A 743 -40.92 0.21 7.25
C GLU A 743 -41.04 1.56 7.97
N ILE A 744 -39.93 2.26 8.22
CA ILE A 744 -39.91 3.62 8.78
C ILE A 744 -40.71 4.59 7.90
N THR A 745 -40.61 4.47 6.56
CA THR A 745 -41.37 5.28 5.61
C THR A 745 -42.87 4.97 5.70
N GLY A 746 -43.24 3.69 5.78
CA GLY A 746 -44.63 3.27 6.02
C GLY A 746 -45.19 3.73 7.37
N ILE A 747 -44.38 3.77 8.43
CA ILE A 747 -44.76 4.33 9.74
C ILE A 747 -45.00 5.84 9.63
N LYS A 748 -44.10 6.59 8.98
CA LYS A 748 -44.26 8.03 8.74
C LYS A 748 -45.54 8.36 7.96
N LEU A 749 -45.81 7.62 6.88
CA LEU A 749 -47.03 7.78 6.10
C LEU A 749 -48.29 7.53 6.94
N ARG A 750 -48.34 6.42 7.70
CA ARG A 750 -49.47 6.13 8.61
C ARG A 750 -49.66 7.23 9.66
N ALA A 751 -48.58 7.70 10.29
CA ALA A 751 -48.64 8.77 11.28
C ALA A 751 -49.14 10.09 10.68
N GLN A 752 -48.72 10.43 9.46
CA GLN A 752 -49.24 11.59 8.73
C GLN A 752 -50.74 11.45 8.42
N THR A 753 -51.18 10.28 7.92
CA THR A 753 -52.61 10.04 7.68
C THR A 753 -53.44 10.14 8.97
N CYS A 754 -52.94 9.65 10.11
CA CYS A 754 -53.61 9.86 11.40
C CYS A 754 -53.73 11.35 11.75
N ALA A 755 -52.65 12.12 11.64
CA ALA A 755 -52.65 13.56 11.90
C ALA A 755 -53.49 14.39 10.90
N GLU A 756 -53.82 13.84 9.72
CA GLU A 756 -54.77 14.41 8.77
C GLU A 756 -56.23 14.03 9.08
N TYR A 757 -56.46 12.90 9.75
CA TYR A 757 -57.77 12.54 10.32
C TYR A 757 -58.10 13.31 11.60
N GLU A 758 -57.11 13.55 12.47
CA GLU A 758 -57.29 14.36 13.71
C GLU A 758 -57.53 15.87 13.44
N LYS A 759 -57.45 16.30 12.18
CA LYS A 759 -57.73 17.67 11.71
C LYS A 759 -59.08 17.82 10.99
N LYS A 760 -59.93 16.79 11.01
CA LYS A 760 -61.26 16.76 10.39
C LYS A 760 -62.36 16.54 11.43
#